data_AF-A0A6J7E843-F1
#
_entry.id   AF-A0A6J7E843-F1
#
_cell.length_a   1.000
_cell.length_b   1.000
_cell.length_c   1.000
_cell.angle_alpha   90.00
_cell.angle_beta   90.00
_cell.angle_gamma   90.00
#
_symmetry.space_group_name_H-M   'P 1'
#
loop_
_entity.id
_entity.type
_entity.pdbx_description
1 polymer ?
#
loop_
_entity_poly.entity_id
_entity_poly.type
_entity_poly.pdbx_seq_one_letter_code
_entity_poly.pdbx_strand_id
1 'polypeptide(L)'
;MAISCAYCGGEHAAPAEVRACWQRNPEGIGVTPVVAEPFEMWPDPADGVSSGSGSGSGSGSGSGSGSGSGSRVSSGSGVSSGSGASSGSGAGPAARHEYSAPGPVALGRGIVLVAGADVAQAWQDASRVVIDRAVIDQPDDTVATLTTEAFAGRRVVIELDASIVDSFREPPRVVTSTEPFLLGPRFTFMLDQLHHLVWSNAIDCTGPTAHWALFDTAMASGAVPSPDGVGDLALADGSRVWIDGGPIRRLEPIDGVPVLHAVSLEHGSLRVPLPVGADAELAVDQRGAVQHAGGAARVIAPAGSGKTRVLTERARHLLNGWRLPPGAVSLVAFNKRAQEEMQARTGDLRGLRVRTLNAIALAIVNGSAPFMAQQRTYRTIDEIEVRRIIGRLVQFPRKRNTDPIASWMEALSVVRLGLRSPQDVEAMYDGDVDGLADMWPRYRAALDRDGALDFDEQVYRAIEMLLGDAETRRSAQRACRLLLVDEFQDLTPAHVLLVRLLSAPDFAVFGVGDDDQTIYGYSGADPAWLIDFASLFPNAGAHPLEVNYRCPADIVQAADRLVRHNRRRVAKVIRSARPDSTGLHVVTSQDTLAATVDAVRAALAAGCAPSDIAVLTRVNALLAPVQLGLLAEGIPVQGGVGTEFTERTAIRAALAWMRLSVADPSQLDPGDLAEALRRPSRPLHPNVATWVGEQSSLQGLHRLAARVNNDRDAQRITTFADDIARLHGLARSGSAADVLGSLAVDVGLGASIATLDDSRRGMNRAAQNDDLVAMAQLASLQPDPARFGPWLREQLAQPRNSSGVTLATVHRVKGQEWPVVVLHHAEADQYPHRLAEDHEEERRVFHVALTRARQQVTVVVGASPSPFVTEMRSEPAAFAAQVPVVARVSQRDAPRPAPARDTQFPKGTVLAAPGLVLVDGGQEWTIETVTADGVVARMGTVTRRFAVGAAVVSAGRQRGALGVTTGAAPSPASIRAHDLLRQTRDRLRNGKPAYVVFDDATLERIALAMPTELAALHAIQGIGPAKLEQYGDAVLLAIEDAAVQPD
;
A
#
# COMPACT_ATOMS: atom_id res chain seq x y z
N MET A 1 -40.16 -15.55 9.92
CA MET A 1 -39.93 -15.91 8.50
C MET A 1 -39.21 -17.24 8.51
N ALA A 2 -39.74 -18.25 7.84
CA ALA A 2 -39.07 -19.53 7.75
C ALA A 2 -37.88 -19.41 6.78
N ILE A 3 -36.74 -19.97 7.15
CA ILE A 3 -35.46 -19.86 6.46
C ILE A 3 -35.23 -21.19 5.75
N SER A 4 -35.26 -21.16 4.42
CA SER A 4 -34.93 -22.35 3.62
C SER A 4 -33.46 -22.72 3.81
N CYS A 5 -33.20 -23.96 4.19
CA CYS A 5 -31.86 -24.50 4.37
C CYS A 5 -31.40 -25.17 3.08
N ALA A 6 -30.37 -24.61 2.44
CA ALA A 6 -29.79 -25.15 1.21
C ALA A 6 -29.19 -26.57 1.36
N TYR A 7 -28.94 -27.02 2.59
CA TYR A 7 -28.37 -28.34 2.87
C TYR A 7 -29.42 -29.46 2.85
N CYS A 8 -30.54 -29.29 3.55
CA CYS A 8 -31.61 -30.31 3.63
C CYS A 8 -32.83 -30.00 2.75
N GLY A 9 -32.90 -28.82 2.14
CA GLY A 9 -34.04 -28.34 1.35
C GLY A 9 -35.30 -27.99 2.17
N GLY A 10 -35.25 -28.09 3.50
CA GLY A 10 -36.37 -27.80 4.40
C GLY A 10 -36.36 -26.35 4.95
N GLU A 11 -37.48 -25.92 5.51
CA GLU A 11 -37.61 -24.59 6.13
C GLU A 11 -37.41 -24.66 7.65
N HIS A 12 -36.61 -23.75 8.20
CA HIS A 12 -36.28 -23.66 9.63
C HIS A 12 -36.75 -22.34 10.22
N ALA A 13 -37.18 -22.34 11.48
CA ALA A 13 -37.75 -21.15 12.09
C ALA A 13 -36.68 -20.13 12.52
N ALA A 14 -35.44 -20.60 12.75
CA ALA A 14 -34.34 -19.76 13.20
C ALA A 14 -32.98 -20.17 12.59
N PRO A 15 -32.03 -19.22 12.40
CA PRO A 15 -30.69 -19.51 11.85
C PRO A 15 -29.87 -20.51 12.67
N ALA A 16 -30.14 -20.63 13.98
CA ALA A 16 -29.50 -21.62 14.84
C ALA A 16 -29.87 -23.07 14.45
N GLU A 17 -31.10 -23.29 13.98
CA GLU A 17 -31.57 -24.61 13.55
C GLU A 17 -30.98 -25.01 12.19
N VAL A 18 -30.77 -24.04 11.29
CA VAL A 18 -30.03 -24.25 10.03
C VAL A 18 -28.59 -24.68 10.32
N ARG A 19 -27.92 -24.03 11.26
CA ARG A 19 -26.56 -24.39 11.68
C ARG A 19 -26.49 -25.76 12.35
N ALA A 20 -27.47 -26.09 13.20
CA ALA A 20 -27.57 -27.42 13.80
C ALA A 20 -27.92 -28.52 12.77
N CYS A 21 -28.56 -28.17 11.65
CA CYS A 21 -28.80 -29.07 10.51
C CYS A 21 -27.49 -29.39 9.78
N TRP A 22 -26.63 -28.38 9.57
CA TRP A 22 -25.32 -28.54 8.93
C TRP A 22 -24.35 -29.34 9.80
N GLN A 23 -24.34 -29.09 11.11
CA GLN A 23 -23.44 -29.77 12.05
C GLN A 23 -23.76 -31.26 12.25
N ARG A 24 -25.03 -31.67 12.05
CA ARG A 24 -25.46 -33.07 12.18
C ARG A 24 -25.19 -33.92 10.95
N ASN A 25 -24.78 -33.33 9.83
CA ASN A 25 -24.44 -34.07 8.61
C ASN A 25 -23.18 -33.46 7.95
N PRO A 26 -21.98 -33.86 8.39
CA PRO A 26 -20.71 -33.28 7.92
C PRO A 26 -20.25 -33.77 6.53
N GLU A 27 -20.92 -34.75 5.89
CA GLU A 27 -20.43 -35.41 4.66
C GLU A 27 -21.21 -35.08 3.37
N GLY A 28 -22.02 -34.01 3.33
CA GLY A 28 -22.93 -33.74 2.20
C GLY A 28 -22.67 -32.48 1.39
N ILE A 29 -21.47 -32.31 0.81
CA ILE A 29 -21.35 -31.62 -0.48
C ILE A 29 -20.45 -32.49 -1.36
N GLY A 30 -21.08 -33.43 -2.07
CA GLY A 30 -20.44 -34.08 -3.20
C GLY A 30 -20.19 -33.04 -4.27
N VAL A 31 -18.97 -32.51 -4.32
CA VAL A 31 -18.44 -31.92 -5.56
C VAL A 31 -18.31 -33.07 -6.54
N THR A 32 -19.25 -33.21 -7.47
CA THR A 32 -19.07 -34.12 -8.59
C THR A 32 -17.90 -33.57 -9.42
N PRO A 33 -16.81 -34.32 -9.61
CA PRO A 33 -15.81 -33.95 -10.60
C PRO A 33 -16.49 -34.07 -11.97
N VAL A 34 -16.54 -32.98 -12.74
CA VAL A 34 -16.91 -33.07 -14.15
C VAL A 34 -15.76 -33.78 -14.85
N VAL A 35 -15.92 -35.09 -15.04
CA VAL A 35 -15.16 -35.86 -16.00
C VAL A 35 -15.54 -35.34 -17.38
N ALA A 36 -14.57 -34.84 -18.13
CA ALA A 36 -14.75 -34.51 -19.54
C ALA A 36 -15.13 -35.77 -20.31
N GLU A 37 -16.33 -35.79 -20.91
CA GLU A 37 -16.68 -36.81 -21.89
C GLU A 37 -15.86 -36.62 -23.18
N PRO A 38 -15.52 -37.71 -23.88
CA PRO A 38 -14.72 -37.64 -25.11
C PRO A 38 -15.49 -36.96 -26.23
N PHE A 39 -14.83 -36.00 -26.85
CA PHE A 39 -15.28 -35.26 -28.03
C PHE A 39 -15.63 -36.24 -29.17
N GLU A 40 -16.90 -36.31 -29.58
CA GLU A 40 -17.31 -36.99 -30.81
C GLU A 40 -16.80 -36.20 -32.03
N MET A 41 -16.11 -36.90 -32.91
CA MET A 41 -15.69 -36.43 -34.24
C MET A 41 -16.89 -35.97 -35.05
N TRP A 42 -16.85 -34.75 -35.59
CA TRP A 42 -17.65 -34.39 -36.75
C TRP A 42 -16.87 -34.55 -38.06
N PRO A 43 -17.57 -34.89 -39.15
CA PRO A 43 -16.98 -35.52 -40.30
C PRO A 43 -16.40 -34.50 -41.27
N ASP A 44 -15.34 -34.94 -41.94
CA ASP A 44 -14.70 -34.30 -43.09
C ASP A 44 -15.68 -34.19 -44.27
N PRO A 45 -15.74 -33.05 -44.99
CA PRO A 45 -16.17 -33.06 -46.36
C PRO A 45 -15.07 -32.49 -47.27
N ALA A 46 -14.31 -33.40 -47.88
CA ALA A 46 -13.67 -33.14 -49.15
C ALA A 46 -14.67 -33.31 -50.31
N ASP A 47 -14.45 -32.48 -51.33
CA ASP A 47 -14.91 -32.54 -52.72
C ASP A 47 -16.35 -32.13 -53.10
N GLY A 48 -16.43 -31.18 -54.05
CA GLY A 48 -17.55 -31.17 -55.01
C GLY A 48 -18.11 -29.83 -55.51
N VAL A 49 -17.33 -29.06 -56.27
CA VAL A 49 -17.65 -28.48 -57.60
C VAL A 49 -18.96 -27.70 -57.87
N SER A 50 -18.79 -26.52 -58.49
CA SER A 50 -19.69 -25.73 -59.38
C SER A 50 -20.81 -24.93 -58.70
N SER A 51 -21.26 -23.76 -59.13
CA SER A 51 -21.04 -22.87 -60.28
C SER A 51 -21.70 -21.52 -59.93
N GLY A 52 -21.33 -20.41 -60.57
CA GLY A 52 -22.17 -19.20 -60.53
C GLY A 52 -21.45 -17.87 -60.65
N SER A 53 -21.07 -17.51 -61.87
CA SER A 53 -20.73 -16.17 -62.33
C SER A 53 -21.85 -15.13 -62.08
N GLY A 54 -21.50 -13.90 -61.72
CA GLY A 54 -22.43 -12.78 -61.66
C GLY A 54 -21.77 -11.43 -61.39
N SER A 55 -21.36 -10.78 -62.47
CA SER A 55 -20.87 -9.39 -62.58
C SER A 55 -21.83 -8.34 -61.99
N GLY A 56 -21.30 -7.23 -61.45
CA GLY A 56 -22.08 -6.05 -61.09
C GLY A 56 -21.24 -4.85 -60.68
N SER A 57 -20.94 -4.00 -61.66
CA SER A 57 -20.32 -2.67 -61.61
C SER A 57 -21.04 -1.64 -60.71
N GLY A 58 -20.32 -0.65 -60.17
CA GLY A 58 -20.94 0.53 -59.56
C GLY A 58 -19.97 1.56 -58.99
N SER A 59 -19.56 2.49 -59.85
CA SER A 59 -18.77 3.72 -59.64
C SER A 59 -19.25 4.70 -58.54
N GLY A 60 -18.32 5.50 -57.99
CA GLY A 60 -18.65 6.73 -57.24
C GLY A 60 -17.44 7.49 -56.71
N SER A 61 -16.94 8.43 -57.52
CA SER A 61 -15.82 9.36 -57.33
C SER A 61 -15.98 10.43 -56.25
N GLY A 62 -14.86 10.93 -55.70
CA GLY A 62 -14.81 12.18 -54.93
C GLY A 62 -13.39 12.63 -54.58
N SER A 63 -12.80 13.44 -55.45
CA SER A 63 -11.47 14.06 -55.42
C SER A 63 -11.28 15.16 -54.37
N GLY A 64 -10.04 15.35 -53.90
CA GLY A 64 -9.63 16.55 -53.14
C GLY A 64 -8.10 16.63 -52.95
N SER A 65 -7.44 17.34 -53.85
CA SER A 65 -6.01 17.61 -54.01
C SER A 65 -5.38 18.51 -52.93
N GLY A 66 -4.05 18.40 -52.73
CA GLY A 66 -3.26 19.41 -52.01
C GLY A 66 -1.78 19.05 -51.85
N SER A 67 -1.01 19.24 -52.93
CA SER A 67 0.45 19.05 -53.06
C SER A 67 1.31 20.03 -52.27
N GLY A 68 2.52 19.61 -51.88
CA GLY A 68 3.59 20.48 -51.40
C GLY A 68 4.94 19.75 -51.25
N SER A 69 5.59 19.47 -52.38
CA SER A 69 6.90 18.84 -52.50
C SER A 69 8.07 19.81 -52.26
N GLY A 70 9.11 19.34 -51.57
CA GLY A 70 10.42 20.01 -51.43
C GLY A 70 11.57 18.99 -51.39
N SER A 71 12.19 18.83 -52.55
CA SER A 71 13.17 17.85 -53.02
C SER A 71 14.56 17.76 -52.35
N ARG A 72 15.01 16.49 -52.19
CA ARG A 72 16.29 15.88 -52.65
C ARG A 72 17.61 16.23 -51.92
N VAL A 73 18.35 15.20 -51.47
CA VAL A 73 19.49 14.56 -52.19
C VAL A 73 19.90 13.26 -51.47
N SER A 74 20.25 12.28 -52.30
CA SER A 74 20.67 10.90 -52.06
C SER A 74 22.07 10.71 -51.47
N SER A 75 22.27 9.66 -50.68
CA SER A 75 23.31 8.64 -50.97
C SER A 75 23.05 7.38 -50.14
N GLY A 76 22.96 6.24 -50.83
CA GLY A 76 22.77 4.93 -50.23
C GLY A 76 24.09 4.24 -49.95
N SER A 77 24.06 3.25 -49.05
CA SER A 77 24.89 2.05 -49.04
C SER A 77 24.28 1.09 -48.03
N GLY A 78 23.76 -0.04 -48.51
CA GLY A 78 23.04 -1.01 -47.71
C GLY A 78 23.95 -1.83 -46.80
N VAL A 79 23.40 -2.22 -45.65
CA VAL A 79 23.75 -3.45 -44.95
C VAL A 79 22.43 -4.13 -44.58
N SER A 80 22.30 -5.37 -45.04
CA SER A 80 21.16 -6.28 -44.90
C SER A 80 20.68 -6.43 -43.46
N SER A 81 19.44 -6.00 -43.18
CA SER A 81 18.69 -6.42 -42.00
C SER A 81 18.13 -7.83 -42.24
N GLY A 82 18.84 -8.84 -41.72
CA GLY A 82 18.29 -10.18 -41.58
C GLY A 82 17.16 -10.17 -40.56
N SER A 83 15.92 -10.05 -41.04
CA SER A 83 14.70 -10.26 -40.28
C SER A 83 14.52 -11.75 -39.97
N GLY A 84 15.12 -12.19 -38.87
CA GLY A 84 14.80 -13.47 -38.24
C GLY A 84 13.64 -13.29 -37.27
N ALA A 85 12.42 -13.34 -37.78
CA ALA A 85 11.24 -13.55 -36.94
C ALA A 85 11.22 -15.04 -36.57
N SER A 86 11.74 -15.39 -35.38
CA SER A 86 11.51 -16.72 -34.81
C SER A 86 10.09 -16.74 -34.23
N SER A 87 9.15 -17.25 -35.04
CA SER A 87 7.87 -17.75 -34.57
C SER A 87 8.11 -18.76 -33.44
N GLY A 88 7.60 -18.49 -32.25
CA GLY A 88 7.55 -19.44 -31.15
C GLY A 88 6.60 -20.58 -31.49
N SER A 89 7.07 -21.56 -32.25
CA SER A 89 6.46 -22.88 -32.36
C SER A 89 6.66 -23.61 -31.04
N GLY A 90 5.62 -24.28 -30.53
CA GLY A 90 5.66 -25.08 -29.32
C GLY A 90 6.92 -25.96 -29.26
N ALA A 91 7.64 -25.88 -28.15
CA ALA A 91 8.78 -26.74 -27.90
C ALA A 91 8.31 -28.19 -27.88
N GLY A 92 8.73 -28.99 -28.86
CA GLY A 92 8.74 -30.44 -28.70
C GLY A 92 9.60 -30.81 -27.49
N PRO A 93 9.41 -31.99 -26.87
CA PRO A 93 10.19 -32.37 -25.69
C PRO A 93 11.68 -32.27 -26.02
N ALA A 94 12.40 -31.46 -25.25
CA ALA A 94 13.84 -31.35 -25.37
C ALA A 94 14.45 -32.75 -25.26
N ALA A 95 15.43 -33.06 -26.13
CA ALA A 95 16.15 -34.32 -26.04
C ALA A 95 16.77 -34.44 -24.64
N ARG A 96 16.44 -35.52 -23.92
CA ARG A 96 16.97 -35.79 -22.57
C ARG A 96 18.38 -36.38 -22.69
N HIS A 97 19.35 -35.75 -22.05
CA HIS A 97 20.73 -36.20 -22.00
C HIS A 97 21.02 -36.83 -20.63
N GLU A 98 21.84 -37.88 -20.62
CA GLU A 98 22.27 -38.50 -19.36
C GLU A 98 23.19 -37.56 -18.58
N TYR A 99 22.90 -37.38 -17.29
CA TYR A 99 23.66 -36.51 -16.40
C TYR A 99 23.65 -37.06 -14.97
N SER A 100 24.82 -37.42 -14.44
CA SER A 100 24.96 -38.03 -13.10
C SER A 100 26.02 -37.37 -12.22
N ALA A 101 26.65 -36.28 -12.68
CA ALA A 101 27.74 -35.64 -11.94
C ALA A 101 27.19 -34.81 -10.75
N PRO A 102 27.70 -35.02 -9.52
CA PRO A 102 27.23 -34.27 -8.34
C PRO A 102 27.62 -32.78 -8.35
N GLY A 103 28.63 -32.43 -9.14
CA GLY A 103 29.25 -31.11 -9.14
C GLY A 103 29.85 -30.72 -7.78
N PRO A 104 30.26 -29.46 -7.62
CA PRO A 104 30.75 -28.93 -6.35
C PRO A 104 29.69 -28.93 -5.25
N VAL A 105 30.08 -29.23 -4.01
CA VAL A 105 29.20 -29.16 -2.83
C VAL A 105 28.62 -27.75 -2.66
N ALA A 106 29.41 -26.74 -3.00
CA ALA A 106 29.09 -25.32 -2.87
C ALA A 106 27.88 -24.83 -3.72
N LEU A 107 27.41 -25.66 -4.67
CA LEU A 107 26.21 -25.39 -5.47
C LEU A 107 24.93 -25.94 -4.83
N GLY A 108 25.04 -26.79 -3.80
CA GLY A 108 23.88 -27.35 -3.10
C GLY A 108 22.97 -28.20 -3.99
N ARG A 109 23.50 -28.80 -5.07
CA ARG A 109 22.72 -29.60 -6.02
C ARG A 109 22.09 -30.80 -5.33
N GLY A 110 20.77 -30.95 -5.44
CA GLY A 110 20.02 -32.08 -4.88
C GLY A 110 19.93 -33.27 -5.85
N ILE A 111 19.26 -34.32 -5.39
CA ILE A 111 18.81 -35.44 -6.23
C ILE A 111 17.36 -35.77 -5.93
N VAL A 112 16.64 -36.25 -6.94
CA VAL A 112 15.28 -36.75 -6.83
C VAL A 112 15.30 -38.26 -7.10
N LEU A 113 14.78 -39.06 -6.17
CA LEU A 113 14.77 -40.52 -6.22
C LEU A 113 13.36 -41.06 -5.98
N VAL A 114 13.12 -42.31 -6.36
CA VAL A 114 11.94 -43.04 -5.87
C VAL A 114 12.20 -43.41 -4.41
N ALA A 115 11.19 -43.24 -3.54
CA ALA A 115 11.31 -43.56 -2.12
C ALA A 115 11.84 -44.99 -1.89
N GLY A 116 12.84 -45.12 -1.02
CA GLY A 116 13.52 -46.39 -0.74
C GLY A 116 14.65 -46.78 -1.72
N ALA A 117 14.94 -45.98 -2.75
CA ALA A 117 16.11 -46.19 -3.61
C ALA A 117 17.43 -45.84 -2.89
N ASP A 118 18.54 -46.43 -3.37
CA ASP A 118 19.87 -46.18 -2.82
C ASP A 118 20.34 -44.75 -3.09
N VAL A 119 20.87 -44.10 -2.05
CA VAL A 119 21.43 -42.75 -2.14
C VAL A 119 22.91 -42.83 -2.48
N ALA A 120 23.30 -42.20 -3.59
CA ALA A 120 24.70 -42.12 -4.01
C ALA A 120 25.58 -41.43 -2.96
N GLN A 121 26.85 -41.86 -2.87
CA GLN A 121 27.79 -41.45 -1.81
C GLN A 121 27.89 -39.91 -1.63
N ALA A 122 27.83 -39.16 -2.72
CA ALA A 122 27.93 -37.70 -2.70
C ALA A 122 26.77 -36.97 -1.98
N TRP A 123 25.67 -37.67 -1.68
CA TRP A 123 24.48 -37.14 -0.99
C TRP A 123 24.11 -37.92 0.28
N GLN A 124 24.96 -38.85 0.75
CA GLN A 124 24.64 -39.67 1.93
C GLN A 124 24.39 -38.84 3.19
N ASP A 125 25.10 -37.72 3.35
CA ASP A 125 24.98 -36.80 4.49
C ASP A 125 23.95 -35.67 4.27
N ALA A 126 23.27 -35.66 3.12
CA ALA A 126 22.29 -34.63 2.80
C ALA A 126 20.95 -34.88 3.53
N SER A 127 20.26 -33.79 3.87
CA SER A 127 18.91 -33.86 4.44
C SER A 127 17.96 -34.59 3.47
N ARG A 128 17.12 -35.46 4.02
CA ARG A 128 16.14 -36.23 3.24
C ARG A 128 14.75 -35.66 3.42
N VAL A 129 14.03 -35.48 2.31
CA VAL A 129 12.66 -35.00 2.29
C VAL A 129 11.83 -35.97 1.46
N VAL A 130 10.83 -36.58 2.09
CA VAL A 130 9.88 -37.46 1.40
C VAL A 130 8.72 -36.61 0.91
N ILE A 131 8.35 -36.76 -0.35
CA ILE A 131 7.17 -36.13 -0.95
C ILE A 131 6.22 -37.25 -1.34
N ASP A 132 5.07 -37.27 -0.69
CA ASP A 132 3.96 -38.16 -0.96
C ASP A 132 2.71 -37.35 -1.32
N ARG A 133 1.57 -38.03 -1.40
CA ARG A 133 0.30 -37.36 -1.70
C ARG A 133 -0.12 -36.36 -0.62
N ALA A 134 0.16 -36.64 0.66
CA ALA A 134 -0.19 -35.74 1.74
C ALA A 134 0.61 -34.43 1.66
N VAL A 135 1.89 -34.50 1.30
CA VAL A 135 2.72 -33.31 1.04
C VAL A 135 2.23 -32.52 -0.17
N ILE A 136 1.78 -33.18 -1.24
CA ILE A 136 1.19 -32.47 -2.40
C ILE A 136 -0.08 -31.71 -2.00
N ASP A 137 -0.93 -32.34 -1.18
CA ASP A 137 -2.19 -31.75 -0.73
C ASP A 137 -1.97 -30.63 0.30
N GLN A 138 -0.89 -30.70 1.10
CA GLN A 138 -0.50 -29.71 2.11
C GLN A 138 1.02 -29.43 2.10
N PRO A 139 1.51 -28.62 1.14
CA PRO A 139 2.94 -28.46 0.88
C PRO A 139 3.68 -27.50 1.82
N ASP A 140 2.98 -26.70 2.63
CA ASP A 140 3.51 -25.53 3.34
C ASP A 140 4.80 -25.79 4.15
N ASP A 141 4.80 -26.81 5.02
CA ASP A 141 5.94 -27.15 5.88
C ASP A 141 7.14 -27.67 5.07
N THR A 142 6.86 -28.44 4.03
CA THR A 142 7.89 -28.98 3.13
C THR A 142 8.50 -27.86 2.29
N VAL A 143 7.67 -26.95 1.78
CA VAL A 143 8.11 -25.74 1.07
C VAL A 143 9.00 -24.88 1.96
N ALA A 144 8.61 -24.65 3.22
CA ALA A 144 9.43 -23.88 4.17
C ALA A 144 10.80 -24.54 4.42
N THR A 145 10.81 -25.87 4.57
CA THR A 145 12.03 -26.66 4.75
C THR A 145 12.94 -26.57 3.53
N LEU A 146 12.42 -26.89 2.34
CA LEU A 146 13.18 -26.87 1.10
C LEU A 146 13.66 -25.45 0.74
N THR A 147 12.86 -24.42 1.02
CA THR A 147 13.26 -23.02 0.84
C THR A 147 14.47 -22.67 1.72
N THR A 148 14.50 -23.16 2.96
CA THR A 148 15.61 -22.94 3.90
C THR A 148 16.89 -23.65 3.43
N GLU A 149 16.77 -24.92 3.01
CA GLU A 149 17.89 -25.70 2.46
C GLU A 149 18.44 -25.07 1.16
N ALA A 150 17.54 -24.72 0.25
CA ALA A 150 17.86 -24.09 -1.01
C ALA A 150 18.59 -22.76 -0.77
N PHE A 151 18.11 -21.90 0.12
CA PHE A 151 18.77 -20.63 0.45
C PHE A 151 20.16 -20.83 1.07
N ALA A 152 20.31 -21.81 1.96
CA ALA A 152 21.58 -22.16 2.59
C ALA A 152 22.59 -22.82 1.62
N GLY A 153 22.17 -23.17 0.40
CA GLY A 153 23.01 -23.85 -0.58
C GLY A 153 23.41 -25.26 -0.13
N ARG A 154 22.56 -25.92 0.66
CA ARG A 154 22.76 -27.30 1.11
C ARG A 154 22.18 -28.28 0.12
N ARG A 155 22.82 -29.44 -0.01
CA ARG A 155 22.30 -30.55 -0.81
C ARG A 155 21.12 -31.18 -0.10
N VAL A 156 20.12 -31.60 -0.87
CA VAL A 156 18.93 -32.30 -0.39
C VAL A 156 18.71 -33.55 -1.22
N VAL A 157 18.30 -34.64 -0.56
CA VAL A 157 17.76 -35.85 -1.20
C VAL A 157 16.24 -35.76 -1.13
N ILE A 158 15.60 -35.76 -2.28
CA ILE A 158 14.14 -35.72 -2.41
C ILE A 158 13.67 -37.11 -2.81
N GLU A 159 12.89 -37.74 -1.95
CA GLU A 159 12.32 -39.07 -2.17
C GLU A 159 10.86 -38.90 -2.58
N LEU A 160 10.53 -39.16 -3.84
CA LEU A 160 9.16 -39.17 -4.32
C LEU A 160 8.54 -40.53 -4.07
N ASP A 161 7.36 -40.56 -3.48
CA ASP A 161 6.57 -41.78 -3.41
C ASP A 161 6.30 -42.34 -4.82
N ALA A 162 6.42 -43.66 -4.99
CA ALA A 162 6.32 -44.30 -6.29
C ALA A 162 5.00 -44.01 -7.02
N SER A 163 3.91 -43.75 -6.27
CA SER A 163 2.60 -43.44 -6.84
C SER A 163 2.50 -42.05 -7.49
N ILE A 164 3.42 -41.11 -7.18
CA ILE A 164 3.34 -39.73 -7.64
C ILE A 164 4.41 -39.34 -8.68
N VAL A 165 5.49 -40.13 -8.82
CA VAL A 165 6.69 -39.80 -9.64
C VAL A 165 6.33 -39.26 -11.02
N ASP A 166 5.50 -39.99 -11.78
CA ASP A 166 5.16 -39.60 -13.15
C ASP A 166 4.29 -38.35 -13.18
N SER A 167 3.33 -38.25 -12.25
CA SER A 167 2.41 -37.11 -12.18
C SER A 167 3.07 -35.81 -11.69
N PHE A 168 4.14 -35.91 -10.89
CA PHE A 168 4.81 -34.76 -10.27
C PHE A 168 6.02 -34.26 -11.05
N ARG A 169 6.41 -34.96 -12.12
CA ARG A 169 7.49 -34.53 -13.02
C ARG A 169 7.09 -33.31 -13.83
N GLU A 170 5.86 -33.27 -14.31
CA GLU A 170 5.33 -32.14 -15.09
C GLU A 170 5.03 -30.93 -14.19
N PRO A 171 5.32 -29.69 -14.63
CA PRO A 171 4.96 -28.49 -13.89
C PRO A 171 3.45 -28.43 -13.60
N PRO A 172 3.05 -28.12 -12.36
CA PRO A 172 1.65 -27.98 -12.02
C PRO A 172 0.97 -26.92 -12.90
N ARG A 173 -0.28 -27.18 -13.24
CA ARG A 173 -1.15 -26.24 -13.95
C ARG A 173 -2.24 -25.71 -13.02
N VAL A 174 -1.88 -25.46 -11.76
CA VAL A 174 -2.82 -24.99 -10.74
C VAL A 174 -3.33 -23.61 -11.15
N VAL A 175 -4.63 -23.47 -11.12
CA VAL A 175 -5.33 -22.21 -11.42
C VAL A 175 -6.43 -22.03 -10.40
N THR A 176 -6.86 -20.79 -10.21
CA THR A 176 -8.04 -20.49 -9.43
C THR A 176 -8.84 -19.38 -10.10
N SER A 177 -10.16 -19.50 -10.06
CA SER A 177 -11.10 -18.45 -10.42
C SER A 177 -11.63 -17.71 -9.19
N THR A 178 -11.04 -17.94 -8.01
CA THR A 178 -11.38 -17.20 -6.79
C THR A 178 -11.08 -15.72 -6.98
N GLU A 179 -12.04 -14.88 -6.59
CA GLU A 179 -11.91 -13.43 -6.65
C GLU A 179 -10.65 -12.95 -5.89
N PRO A 180 -9.82 -12.07 -6.48
CA PRO A 180 -8.60 -11.57 -5.86
C PRO A 180 -8.77 -11.04 -4.42
N PHE A 181 -9.90 -10.38 -4.12
CA PHE A 181 -10.17 -9.86 -2.78
C PHE A 181 -10.40 -10.94 -1.71
N LEU A 182 -10.66 -12.20 -2.09
CA LEU A 182 -10.76 -13.33 -1.14
C LEU A 182 -9.40 -13.98 -0.85
N LEU A 183 -8.41 -13.78 -1.73
CA LEU A 183 -7.06 -14.35 -1.59
C LEU A 183 -6.13 -13.42 -0.80
N GLY A 184 -6.27 -12.11 -1.01
CA GLY A 184 -5.48 -11.08 -0.36
C GLY A 184 -4.02 -10.98 -0.85
N PRO A 185 -3.24 -10.03 -0.32
CA PRO A 185 -1.92 -9.66 -0.85
C PRO A 185 -0.81 -10.68 -0.59
N ARG A 186 -1.05 -11.73 0.21
CA ARG A 186 -0.05 -12.75 0.59
C ARG A 186 -0.17 -14.06 -0.18
N PHE A 187 -1.19 -14.20 -1.02
CA PHE A 187 -1.46 -15.43 -1.75
C PHE A 187 -0.25 -15.89 -2.60
N THR A 188 -0.11 -17.21 -2.72
CA THR A 188 0.82 -17.87 -3.64
C THR A 188 0.35 -19.30 -3.93
N PHE A 189 0.77 -19.85 -5.06
CA PHE A 189 0.51 -21.25 -5.42
C PHE A 189 1.57 -22.15 -4.79
N MET A 190 1.29 -22.70 -3.60
CA MET A 190 2.29 -23.48 -2.87
C MET A 190 2.76 -24.72 -3.61
N LEU A 191 1.89 -25.35 -4.42
CA LEU A 191 2.29 -26.50 -5.24
C LEU A 191 3.27 -26.10 -6.36
N ASP A 192 3.10 -24.93 -6.98
CA ASP A 192 4.06 -24.39 -7.94
C ASP A 192 5.41 -24.14 -7.26
N GLN A 193 5.39 -23.64 -6.02
CA GLN A 193 6.60 -23.39 -5.23
C GLN A 193 7.29 -24.70 -4.81
N LEU A 194 6.54 -25.71 -4.36
CA LEU A 194 7.07 -27.03 -4.03
C LEU A 194 7.73 -27.66 -5.27
N HIS A 195 7.02 -27.67 -6.40
CA HIS A 195 7.54 -28.23 -7.65
C HIS A 195 8.84 -27.53 -8.08
N HIS A 196 8.85 -26.20 -8.03
CA HIS A 196 10.07 -25.44 -8.33
C HIS A 196 11.23 -25.81 -7.41
N LEU A 197 11.03 -25.87 -6.09
CA LEU A 197 12.09 -26.22 -5.14
C LEU A 197 12.61 -27.64 -5.33
N VAL A 198 11.76 -28.55 -5.79
CA VAL A 198 12.14 -29.93 -6.07
C VAL A 198 13.01 -30.04 -7.32
N TRP A 199 12.63 -29.36 -8.40
CA TRP A 199 13.23 -29.60 -9.71
C TRP A 199 14.28 -28.56 -10.14
N SER A 200 14.26 -27.34 -9.59
CA SER A 200 15.12 -26.24 -10.04
C SER A 200 16.62 -26.55 -9.93
N ASN A 201 17.05 -27.19 -8.85
CA ASN A 201 18.47 -27.47 -8.58
C ASN A 201 18.75 -28.95 -8.22
N ALA A 202 17.94 -29.89 -8.72
CA ALA A 202 18.11 -31.30 -8.44
C ALA A 202 18.24 -32.14 -9.72
N ILE A 203 19.04 -33.20 -9.64
CA ILE A 203 19.17 -34.22 -10.70
C ILE A 203 18.06 -35.25 -10.51
N ASP A 204 17.35 -35.53 -11.59
CA ASP A 204 16.30 -36.53 -11.64
C ASP A 204 16.90 -37.93 -11.81
N CYS A 205 16.89 -38.72 -10.75
CA CYS A 205 17.40 -40.08 -10.70
C CYS A 205 16.25 -41.10 -10.52
N THR A 206 15.01 -40.72 -10.86
CA THR A 206 13.83 -41.59 -10.71
C THR A 206 13.70 -42.63 -11.84
N GLY A 207 14.38 -42.41 -12.97
CA GLY A 207 14.38 -43.29 -14.14
C GLY A 207 15.62 -44.17 -14.24
N PRO A 208 15.74 -44.98 -15.32
CA PRO A 208 16.90 -45.84 -15.56
C PRO A 208 18.20 -45.05 -15.84
N THR A 209 18.07 -43.82 -16.32
CA THR A 209 19.16 -42.87 -16.57
C THR A 209 18.89 -41.58 -15.81
N ALA A 210 19.93 -41.01 -15.20
CA ALA A 210 19.83 -39.74 -14.48
C ALA A 210 19.78 -38.58 -15.47
N HIS A 211 18.93 -37.59 -15.20
CA HIS A 211 18.68 -36.45 -16.09
C HIS A 211 18.63 -35.13 -15.32
N TRP A 212 18.91 -34.01 -16.00
CA TRP A 212 18.74 -32.69 -15.39
C TRP A 212 18.26 -31.65 -16.42
N ALA A 213 17.08 -31.07 -16.18
CA ALA A 213 16.42 -30.19 -17.15
C ALA A 213 17.23 -28.95 -17.54
N LEU A 214 18.01 -28.38 -16.61
CA LEU A 214 18.88 -27.25 -16.92
C LEU A 214 20.05 -27.63 -17.82
N PHE A 215 20.58 -28.85 -17.66
CA PHE A 215 21.61 -29.39 -18.54
C PHE A 215 21.06 -29.56 -19.97
N ASP A 216 19.86 -30.13 -20.12
CA ASP A 216 19.17 -30.26 -21.41
C ASP A 216 18.91 -28.89 -22.06
N THR A 217 18.50 -27.90 -21.26
CA THR A 217 18.28 -26.52 -21.73
C THR A 217 19.56 -25.87 -22.25
N ALA A 218 20.68 -26.11 -21.57
CA ALA A 218 21.98 -25.59 -21.99
C ALA A 218 22.49 -26.26 -23.27
N MET A 219 22.32 -27.58 -23.39
CA MET A 219 22.62 -28.34 -24.61
C MET A 219 21.80 -27.83 -25.80
N ALA A 220 20.50 -27.58 -25.61
CA ALA A 220 19.63 -26.98 -26.62
C ALA A 220 20.04 -25.55 -27.01
N SER A 221 20.74 -24.85 -26.11
CA SER A 221 21.31 -23.50 -26.36
C SER A 221 22.68 -23.55 -27.04
N GLY A 222 23.18 -24.74 -27.40
CA GLY A 222 24.43 -24.93 -28.14
C GLY A 222 25.68 -25.19 -27.29
N ALA A 223 25.52 -25.45 -25.99
CA ALA A 223 26.62 -25.95 -25.16
C ALA A 223 26.87 -27.44 -25.43
N VAL A 224 28.03 -27.95 -25.01
CA VAL A 224 28.35 -29.39 -25.06
C VAL A 224 28.78 -29.88 -23.67
N PRO A 225 28.68 -31.19 -23.35
CA PRO A 225 29.13 -31.72 -22.07
C PRO A 225 30.63 -31.48 -21.88
N SER A 226 31.06 -31.19 -20.65
CA SER A 226 32.50 -31.07 -20.36
C SER A 226 33.21 -32.43 -20.50
N PRO A 227 34.29 -32.55 -21.30
CA PRO A 227 34.92 -33.84 -21.61
C PRO A 227 35.83 -34.39 -20.49
N ASP A 228 36.25 -33.54 -19.55
CA ASP A 228 37.27 -33.83 -18.53
C ASP A 228 36.69 -33.84 -17.10
N GLY A 229 35.37 -33.67 -16.95
CA GLY A 229 34.68 -33.59 -15.66
C GLY A 229 34.89 -32.27 -14.91
N VAL A 230 35.62 -31.32 -15.50
CA VAL A 230 35.82 -29.96 -14.95
C VAL A 230 34.73 -29.05 -15.53
N GLY A 231 33.78 -28.67 -14.68
CA GLY A 231 32.55 -28.02 -15.12
C GLY A 231 31.49 -29.00 -15.63
N ASP A 232 30.26 -28.53 -15.77
CA ASP A 232 29.16 -29.30 -16.36
C ASP A 232 29.20 -29.23 -17.89
N LEU A 233 29.55 -28.05 -18.41
CA LEU A 233 29.48 -27.74 -19.84
C LEU A 233 30.79 -27.12 -20.34
N ALA A 234 31.06 -27.32 -21.63
CA ALA A 234 31.97 -26.51 -22.41
C ALA A 234 31.18 -25.59 -23.36
N LEU A 235 31.54 -24.30 -23.37
CA LEU A 235 30.95 -23.31 -24.26
C LEU A 235 31.65 -23.33 -25.63
N ALA A 236 31.08 -22.62 -26.61
CA ALA A 236 31.60 -22.57 -27.98
C ALA A 236 33.03 -22.00 -28.10
N ASP A 237 33.47 -21.18 -27.13
CA ASP A 237 34.83 -20.65 -27.04
C ASP A 237 35.79 -21.58 -26.28
N GLY A 238 35.33 -22.76 -25.87
CA GLY A 238 36.08 -23.77 -25.12
C GLY A 238 36.11 -23.54 -23.61
N SER A 239 35.57 -22.43 -23.09
CA SER A 239 35.50 -22.19 -21.64
C SER A 239 34.59 -23.21 -20.94
N ARG A 240 34.92 -23.53 -19.68
CA ARG A 240 34.17 -24.46 -18.83
C ARG A 240 33.24 -23.69 -17.90
N VAL A 241 32.06 -24.22 -17.63
CA VAL A 241 31.12 -23.62 -16.67
C VAL A 241 30.42 -24.68 -15.80
N TRP A 242 30.15 -24.31 -14.55
CA TRP A 242 29.19 -25.00 -13.70
C TRP A 242 27.79 -24.41 -13.90
N ILE A 243 26.76 -25.23 -13.85
CA ILE A 243 25.36 -24.78 -13.83
C ILE A 243 24.89 -24.69 -12.38
N ASP A 244 24.26 -23.57 -12.04
CA ASP A 244 23.57 -23.37 -10.75
C ASP A 244 22.08 -23.16 -10.99
N GLY A 245 21.29 -24.14 -10.55
CA GLY A 245 19.83 -24.11 -10.59
C GLY A 245 19.19 -23.47 -9.36
N GLY A 246 19.98 -23.15 -8.34
CA GLY A 246 19.49 -22.55 -7.11
C GLY A 246 19.25 -21.04 -7.23
N PRO A 247 18.87 -20.40 -6.11
CA PRO A 247 18.79 -18.95 -6.02
C PRO A 247 20.08 -18.28 -6.51
N ILE A 248 19.95 -17.21 -7.28
CA ILE A 248 21.11 -16.44 -7.76
C ILE A 248 21.86 -15.92 -6.54
N ARG A 249 23.06 -16.47 -6.26
CA ARG A 249 23.87 -16.11 -5.08
C ARG A 249 25.38 -16.12 -5.29
N ARG A 250 25.85 -16.80 -6.35
CA ARG A 250 27.26 -17.15 -6.52
C ARG A 250 27.81 -16.67 -7.85
N LEU A 251 28.69 -15.68 -7.77
CA LEU A 251 29.33 -15.07 -8.95
C LEU A 251 30.81 -15.44 -9.06
N GLU A 252 31.40 -15.86 -7.94
CA GLU A 252 32.80 -16.27 -7.89
C GLU A 252 32.96 -17.65 -8.53
N PRO A 253 33.98 -17.84 -9.40
CA PRO A 253 34.32 -19.14 -9.93
C PRO A 253 34.60 -20.17 -8.83
N ILE A 254 34.15 -21.41 -9.03
CA ILE A 254 34.48 -22.54 -8.17
C ILE A 254 35.67 -23.26 -8.79
N ASP A 255 36.79 -23.31 -8.07
CA ASP A 255 38.05 -23.89 -8.57
C ASP A 255 38.49 -23.31 -9.93
N GLY A 256 38.27 -22.00 -10.12
CA GLY A 256 38.59 -21.29 -11.35
C GLY A 256 37.57 -21.47 -12.49
N VAL A 257 36.52 -22.28 -12.28
CA VAL A 257 35.44 -22.51 -13.25
C VAL A 257 34.23 -21.62 -12.92
N PRO A 258 33.82 -20.73 -13.83
CA PRO A 258 32.67 -19.86 -13.60
C PRO A 258 31.33 -20.59 -13.43
N VAL A 259 30.35 -19.89 -12.88
CA VAL A 259 28.99 -20.40 -12.62
C VAL A 259 27.98 -19.73 -13.55
N LEU A 260 27.17 -20.52 -14.25
CA LEU A 260 26.07 -20.09 -15.10
C LEU A 260 24.74 -20.37 -14.39
N HIS A 261 23.96 -19.31 -14.13
CA HIS A 261 22.70 -19.43 -13.40
C HIS A 261 21.53 -19.83 -14.32
N ALA A 262 20.54 -20.52 -13.74
CA ALA A 262 19.29 -20.92 -14.41
C ALA A 262 18.62 -19.79 -15.20
N VAL A 263 18.54 -18.57 -14.63
CA VAL A 263 17.93 -17.41 -15.31
C VAL A 263 18.56 -17.12 -16.69
N SER A 264 19.85 -17.36 -16.86
CA SER A 264 20.53 -17.16 -18.14
C SER A 264 20.11 -18.23 -19.15
N LEU A 265 20.10 -19.50 -18.72
CA LEU A 265 19.67 -20.64 -19.52
C LEU A 265 18.20 -20.55 -19.93
N GLU A 266 17.33 -20.15 -19.01
CA GLU A 266 15.91 -19.88 -19.26
C GLU A 266 15.71 -18.83 -20.36
N HIS A 267 16.67 -17.94 -20.60
CA HIS A 267 16.63 -16.92 -21.66
C HIS A 267 17.50 -17.28 -22.87
N GLY A 268 17.98 -18.53 -22.96
CA GLY A 268 18.86 -18.97 -24.05
C GLY A 268 20.22 -18.28 -24.06
N SER A 269 20.69 -17.80 -22.91
CA SER A 269 21.96 -17.10 -22.77
C SER A 269 23.01 -18.00 -22.11
N LEU A 270 24.12 -18.22 -22.81
CA LEU A 270 25.31 -18.90 -22.29
C LEU A 270 26.39 -17.90 -21.83
N ARG A 271 26.00 -16.65 -21.53
CA ARG A 271 26.94 -15.63 -21.08
C ARG A 271 27.29 -15.83 -19.61
N VAL A 272 28.58 -16.03 -19.36
CA VAL A 272 29.13 -16.21 -18.03
C VAL A 272 29.17 -14.88 -17.27
N PRO A 273 28.73 -14.84 -15.99
CA PRO A 273 28.88 -13.68 -15.12
C PRO A 273 30.34 -13.26 -14.95
N LEU A 274 30.61 -11.96 -14.81
CA LEU A 274 31.92 -11.48 -14.41
C LEU A 274 31.92 -11.15 -12.90
N PRO A 275 32.94 -11.55 -12.15
CA PRO A 275 33.11 -11.14 -10.76
C PRO A 275 33.66 -9.71 -10.70
N VAL A 276 32.91 -8.74 -11.23
CA VAL A 276 33.27 -7.31 -11.16
C VAL A 276 32.43 -6.65 -10.07
N GLY A 277 33.09 -5.83 -9.25
CA GLY A 277 32.42 -5.00 -8.25
C GLY A 277 31.51 -3.94 -8.89
N ALA A 278 30.82 -3.15 -8.07
CA ALA A 278 30.17 -1.96 -8.60
C ALA A 278 31.24 -0.94 -9.00
N ASP A 279 31.31 -0.56 -10.28
CA ASP A 279 32.29 0.42 -10.79
C ASP A 279 32.04 1.84 -10.26
N ALA A 280 30.82 2.12 -9.78
CA ALA A 280 30.44 3.42 -9.26
C ALA A 280 30.96 3.67 -7.84
N GLU A 281 31.39 4.91 -7.57
CA GLU A 281 31.77 5.38 -6.24
C GLU A 281 30.54 5.48 -5.32
N LEU A 282 30.20 4.35 -4.68
CA LEU A 282 29.07 4.20 -3.75
C LEU A 282 29.55 4.19 -2.31
N ALA A 283 28.72 4.76 -1.42
CA ALA A 283 28.89 4.62 0.03
C ALA A 283 28.77 3.15 0.46
N VAL A 284 29.32 2.82 1.63
CA VAL A 284 29.43 1.43 2.10
C VAL A 284 28.06 0.74 2.18
N ASP A 285 27.05 1.44 2.70
CA ASP A 285 25.67 0.97 2.81
C ASP A 285 25.01 0.77 1.42
N GLN A 286 25.13 1.77 0.53
CA GLN A 286 24.65 1.69 -0.85
C GLN A 286 25.31 0.56 -1.64
N ARG A 287 26.63 0.38 -1.47
CA ARG A 287 27.40 -0.69 -2.10
C ARG A 287 26.93 -2.06 -1.62
N GLY A 288 26.71 -2.22 -0.30
CA GLY A 288 26.14 -3.44 0.28
C GLY A 288 24.80 -3.81 -0.35
N ALA A 289 23.91 -2.83 -0.53
CA ALA A 289 22.63 -3.03 -1.21
C ALA A 289 22.81 -3.41 -2.69
N VAL A 290 23.62 -2.66 -3.44
CA VAL A 290 23.86 -2.89 -4.88
C VAL A 290 24.52 -4.26 -5.15
N GLN A 291 25.39 -4.73 -4.25
CA GLN A 291 26.11 -6.00 -4.36
C GLN A 291 25.39 -7.19 -3.72
N HIS A 292 24.14 -7.02 -3.26
CA HIS A 292 23.38 -8.09 -2.65
C HIS A 292 23.43 -9.38 -3.48
N ALA A 293 23.81 -10.50 -2.84
CA ALA A 293 24.16 -11.74 -3.51
C ALA A 293 23.03 -12.31 -4.40
N GLY A 294 21.78 -11.93 -4.17
CA GLY A 294 20.61 -12.20 -5.00
C GLY A 294 19.47 -12.82 -4.17
N GLY A 295 18.33 -13.12 -4.82
CA GLY A 295 17.07 -13.36 -4.12
C GLY A 295 16.39 -12.05 -3.71
N ALA A 296 15.53 -12.11 -2.68
CA ALA A 296 14.81 -10.95 -2.18
C ALA A 296 15.70 -10.00 -1.36
N ALA A 297 15.47 -8.70 -1.48
CA ALA A 297 16.12 -7.69 -0.66
C ALA A 297 15.16 -6.56 -0.28
N ARG A 298 15.14 -6.23 1.01
CA ARG A 298 14.54 -5.00 1.54
C ARG A 298 15.60 -3.94 1.68
N VAL A 299 15.47 -2.85 0.93
CA VAL A 299 16.29 -1.65 1.10
C VAL A 299 15.47 -0.57 1.77
N ILE A 300 15.79 -0.31 3.04
CA ILE A 300 15.19 0.80 3.79
C ILE A 300 16.04 2.03 3.54
N ALA A 301 15.49 2.97 2.80
CA ALA A 301 16.22 4.09 2.24
C ALA A 301 15.56 5.41 2.64
N PRO A 302 15.98 6.04 3.75
CA PRO A 302 15.44 7.31 4.21
C PRO A 302 15.42 8.39 3.11
N ALA A 303 14.59 9.42 3.27
CA ALA A 303 14.60 10.57 2.37
C ALA A 303 16.03 11.08 2.11
N GLY A 304 16.39 11.30 0.84
CA GLY A 304 17.73 11.81 0.49
C GLY A 304 18.90 10.82 0.61
N SER A 305 18.65 9.53 0.85
CA SER A 305 19.70 8.49 0.93
C SER A 305 20.17 7.91 -0.41
N GLY A 306 19.54 8.30 -1.51
CA GLY A 306 19.92 7.86 -2.86
C GLY A 306 19.18 6.62 -3.38
N LYS A 307 17.90 6.41 -2.99
CA LYS A 307 17.01 5.33 -3.50
C LYS A 307 17.17 5.03 -4.99
N THR A 308 16.92 6.04 -5.83
CA THR A 308 16.98 5.91 -7.29
C THR A 308 18.38 5.55 -7.77
N ARG A 309 19.43 6.08 -7.13
CA ARG A 309 20.82 5.73 -7.45
C ARG A 309 21.09 4.25 -7.16
N VAL A 310 20.67 3.76 -6.00
CA VAL A 310 20.81 2.34 -5.63
C VAL A 310 20.08 1.43 -6.62
N LEU A 311 18.85 1.77 -7.03
CA LEU A 311 18.10 1.02 -8.02
C LEU A 311 18.80 0.98 -9.39
N THR A 312 19.24 2.13 -9.90
CA THR A 312 19.90 2.19 -11.22
C THR A 312 21.26 1.50 -11.21
N GLU A 313 22.04 1.64 -10.14
CA GLU A 313 23.32 0.94 -9.99
C GLU A 313 23.13 -0.56 -9.77
N ARG A 314 22.07 -0.99 -9.07
CA ARG A 314 21.71 -2.41 -8.98
C ARG A 314 21.38 -2.97 -10.37
N ALA A 315 20.61 -2.27 -11.18
CA ALA A 315 20.33 -2.68 -12.55
C ALA A 315 21.62 -2.81 -13.38
N ARG A 316 22.54 -1.83 -13.29
CA ARG A 316 23.87 -1.91 -13.94
C ARG A 316 24.67 -3.11 -13.46
N HIS A 317 24.71 -3.34 -12.16
CA HIS A 317 25.45 -4.44 -11.56
C HIS A 317 24.95 -5.81 -12.07
N LEU A 318 23.61 -5.98 -12.15
CA LEU A 318 23.00 -7.20 -12.67
C LEU A 318 23.26 -7.42 -14.17
N LEU A 319 23.24 -6.36 -14.99
CA LEU A 319 23.36 -6.50 -16.45
C LEU A 319 24.81 -6.48 -16.96
N ASN A 320 25.67 -5.64 -16.39
CA ASN A 320 27.05 -5.48 -16.84
C ASN A 320 28.00 -6.38 -16.06
N GLY A 321 27.85 -6.42 -14.73
CA GLY A 321 28.64 -7.27 -13.85
C GLY A 321 28.22 -8.74 -14.00
N TRP A 322 27.00 -9.06 -13.58
CA TRP A 322 26.52 -10.45 -13.58
C TRP A 322 26.14 -10.96 -14.96
N ARG A 323 26.09 -10.07 -15.97
CA ARG A 323 25.75 -10.40 -17.36
C ARG A 323 24.42 -11.12 -17.50
N LEU A 324 23.47 -10.81 -16.62
CA LEU A 324 22.13 -11.36 -16.71
C LEU A 324 21.43 -10.86 -17.98
N PRO A 325 20.54 -11.68 -18.58
CA PRO A 325 19.73 -11.26 -19.70
C PRO A 325 18.87 -10.02 -19.34
N PRO A 326 18.89 -8.94 -20.13
CA PRO A 326 18.03 -7.77 -19.87
C PRO A 326 16.54 -8.09 -19.84
N GLY A 327 16.13 -9.13 -20.58
CA GLY A 327 14.74 -9.62 -20.59
C GLY A 327 14.25 -10.21 -19.27
N ALA A 328 15.17 -10.58 -18.37
CA ALA A 328 14.87 -11.15 -17.05
C ALA A 328 14.73 -10.09 -15.94
N VAL A 329 15.27 -8.88 -16.16
CA VAL A 329 15.32 -7.80 -15.17
C VAL A 329 14.28 -6.72 -15.50
N SER A 330 13.41 -6.43 -14.55
CA SER A 330 12.39 -5.39 -14.67
C SER A 330 12.60 -4.32 -13.61
N LEU A 331 12.86 -3.08 -14.05
CA LEU A 331 12.94 -1.91 -13.17
C LEU A 331 11.55 -1.25 -13.10
N VAL A 332 10.97 -1.25 -11.90
CA VAL A 332 9.59 -0.85 -11.65
C VAL A 332 9.56 0.49 -10.92
N ALA A 333 9.05 1.50 -11.61
CA ALA A 333 8.86 2.83 -11.07
C ALA A 333 7.43 3.00 -10.53
N PHE A 334 7.27 3.77 -9.45
CA PHE A 334 5.97 4.03 -8.85
C PHE A 334 5.03 4.85 -9.74
N ASN A 335 5.56 5.82 -10.48
CA ASN A 335 4.77 6.68 -11.36
C ASN A 335 5.50 6.98 -12.68
N LYS A 336 4.79 7.64 -13.61
CA LYS A 336 5.30 7.93 -14.95
C LYS A 336 6.54 8.82 -14.95
N ARG A 337 6.60 9.82 -14.06
CA ARG A 337 7.76 10.72 -13.94
C ARG A 337 9.00 9.97 -13.44
N ALA A 338 8.85 9.15 -12.41
CA ALA A 338 9.93 8.30 -11.90
C ALA A 338 10.40 7.30 -12.97
N GLN A 339 9.48 6.76 -13.78
CA GLN A 339 9.82 5.91 -14.93
C GLN A 339 10.72 6.65 -15.93
N GLU A 340 10.34 7.86 -16.34
CA GLU A 340 11.10 8.68 -17.29
C GLU A 340 12.48 9.05 -16.75
N GLU A 341 12.57 9.42 -15.46
CA GLU A 341 13.83 9.72 -14.80
C GLU A 341 14.76 8.49 -14.75
N MET A 342 14.24 7.33 -14.34
CA MET A 342 15.02 6.08 -14.31
C MET A 342 15.47 5.69 -15.70
N GLN A 343 14.59 5.78 -16.71
CA GLN A 343 14.91 5.47 -18.10
C GLN A 343 16.03 6.35 -18.65
N ALA A 344 16.00 7.65 -18.33
CA ALA A 344 17.08 8.57 -18.70
C ALA A 344 18.39 8.20 -18.01
N ARG A 345 18.32 7.85 -16.72
CA ARG A 345 19.49 7.44 -15.94
C ARG A 345 20.06 6.09 -16.36
N THR A 346 19.29 5.20 -17.00
CA THR A 346 19.74 3.87 -17.44
C THR A 346 19.79 3.74 -18.97
N GLY A 347 19.98 4.85 -19.69
CA GLY A 347 20.02 4.85 -21.16
C GLY A 347 21.16 4.02 -21.75
N ASP A 348 22.19 3.73 -20.95
CA ASP A 348 23.31 2.83 -21.26
C ASP A 348 22.90 1.34 -21.28
N LEU A 349 21.85 0.96 -20.55
CA LEU A 349 21.41 -0.42 -20.36
C LEU A 349 20.43 -0.87 -21.45
N ARG A 350 20.96 -1.26 -22.62
CA ARG A 350 20.15 -1.73 -23.74
C ARG A 350 19.29 -2.95 -23.36
N GLY A 351 18.00 -2.88 -23.68
CA GLY A 351 17.04 -3.96 -23.44
C GLY A 351 16.47 -4.02 -22.03
N LEU A 352 16.97 -3.21 -21.08
CA LEU A 352 16.36 -3.07 -19.76
C LEU A 352 14.97 -2.44 -19.90
N ARG A 353 13.97 -3.03 -19.24
CA ARG A 353 12.62 -2.49 -19.21
C ARG A 353 12.40 -1.67 -17.95
N VAL A 354 12.12 -0.38 -18.13
CA VAL A 354 11.66 0.52 -17.07
C VAL A 354 10.17 0.79 -17.27
N ARG A 355 9.33 0.31 -16.36
CA ARG A 355 7.85 0.39 -16.46
C ARG A 355 7.22 0.69 -15.11
N THR A 356 5.99 1.20 -15.10
CA THR A 356 5.15 1.19 -13.89
C THR A 356 4.44 -0.15 -13.75
N LEU A 357 3.89 -0.45 -12.57
CA LEU A 357 3.10 -1.68 -12.37
C LEU A 357 1.87 -1.73 -13.28
N ASN A 358 1.12 -0.63 -13.44
CA ASN A 358 0.01 -0.58 -14.40
C ASN A 358 0.48 -0.83 -15.84
N ALA A 359 1.66 -0.33 -16.24
CA ALA A 359 2.20 -0.59 -17.57
C ALA A 359 2.62 -2.05 -17.77
N ILE A 360 3.09 -2.73 -16.71
CA ILE A 360 3.32 -4.19 -16.72
C ILE A 360 1.99 -4.93 -16.83
N ALA A 361 1.02 -4.57 -15.99
CA ALA A 361 -0.30 -5.20 -15.96
C ALA A 361 -1.04 -5.07 -17.31
N LEU A 362 -1.07 -3.87 -17.90
CA LEU A 362 -1.63 -3.64 -19.23
C LEU A 362 -0.91 -4.43 -20.31
N ALA A 363 0.42 -4.56 -20.22
CA ALA A 363 1.21 -5.34 -21.18
C ALA A 363 0.94 -6.85 -21.06
N ILE A 364 0.65 -7.36 -19.86
CA ILE A 364 0.19 -8.74 -19.64
C ILE A 364 -1.21 -8.94 -20.26
N VAL A 365 -2.16 -8.05 -19.93
CA VAL A 365 -3.54 -8.13 -20.42
C VAL A 365 -3.63 -8.05 -21.95
N ASN A 366 -2.77 -7.25 -22.58
CA ASN A 366 -2.74 -7.11 -24.04
C ASN A 366 -1.72 -8.02 -24.74
N GLY A 367 -0.99 -8.86 -24.01
CA GLY A 367 0.02 -9.77 -24.58
C GLY A 367 1.16 -9.08 -25.33
N SER A 368 1.58 -7.91 -24.83
CA SER A 368 2.69 -7.16 -25.41
C SER A 368 4.02 -7.81 -25.03
N ALA A 369 4.94 -7.99 -25.98
CA ALA A 369 6.24 -8.60 -25.74
C ALA A 369 6.94 -7.98 -24.50
N PRO A 370 7.47 -8.80 -23.58
CA PRO A 370 7.78 -10.24 -23.70
C PRO A 370 6.63 -11.18 -23.31
N PHE A 371 5.48 -10.66 -22.92
CA PHE A 371 4.42 -11.46 -22.33
C PHE A 371 3.73 -12.30 -23.40
N MET A 372 3.12 -13.41 -22.97
CA MET A 372 2.37 -14.31 -23.84
C MET A 372 1.31 -13.53 -24.62
N ALA A 373 1.24 -13.77 -25.94
CA ALA A 373 0.26 -13.15 -26.80
C ALA A 373 -1.16 -13.50 -26.33
N GLN A 374 -2.05 -12.51 -26.36
CA GLN A 374 -3.44 -12.66 -25.92
C GLN A 374 -4.37 -12.63 -27.13
N GLN A 375 -5.47 -13.37 -27.05
CA GLN A 375 -6.47 -13.43 -28.13
C GLN A 375 -7.20 -12.10 -28.33
N ARG A 376 -7.30 -11.30 -27.27
CA ARG A 376 -8.01 -10.02 -27.24
C ARG A 376 -7.11 -8.94 -26.66
N THR A 377 -7.25 -7.73 -27.20
CA THR A 377 -6.66 -6.52 -26.64
C THR A 377 -7.75 -5.56 -26.17
N TYR A 378 -7.40 -4.74 -25.19
CA TYR A 378 -8.28 -3.77 -24.57
C TYR A 378 -7.74 -2.35 -24.72
N ARG A 379 -8.65 -1.40 -24.91
CA ARG A 379 -8.35 0.04 -24.88
C ARG A 379 -8.41 0.57 -23.45
N THR A 380 -7.55 1.52 -23.11
CA THR A 380 -7.64 2.22 -21.82
C THR A 380 -8.68 3.34 -21.89
N ILE A 381 -9.42 3.56 -20.81
CA ILE A 381 -10.42 4.65 -20.69
C ILE A 381 -10.06 5.62 -19.57
N ASP A 382 -10.52 6.86 -19.71
CA ASP A 382 -10.32 7.91 -18.71
C ASP A 382 -11.47 7.98 -17.68
N GLU A 383 -11.31 8.86 -16.70
CA GLU A 383 -12.31 9.12 -15.67
C GLU A 383 -13.66 9.58 -16.26
N ILE A 384 -13.67 10.37 -17.34
CA ILE A 384 -14.91 10.87 -17.94
C ILE A 384 -15.73 9.70 -18.50
N GLU A 385 -15.07 8.76 -19.16
CA GLU A 385 -15.70 7.53 -19.64
C GLU A 385 -16.19 6.63 -18.49
N VAL A 386 -15.39 6.47 -17.42
CA VAL A 386 -15.81 5.72 -16.22
C VAL A 386 -17.09 6.31 -15.61
N ARG A 387 -17.14 7.63 -15.44
CA ARG A 387 -18.30 8.35 -14.90
C ARG A 387 -19.54 8.15 -15.78
N ARG A 388 -19.36 8.08 -17.11
CA ARG A 388 -20.43 7.77 -18.07
C ARG A 388 -20.96 6.34 -17.90
N ILE A 389 -20.08 5.35 -17.67
CA ILE A 389 -20.49 3.97 -17.41
C ILE A 389 -21.30 3.90 -16.12
N ILE A 390 -20.79 4.48 -15.03
CA ILE A 390 -21.46 4.53 -13.74
C ILE A 390 -22.84 5.20 -13.87
N GLY A 391 -22.94 6.34 -14.57
CA GLY A 391 -24.21 7.05 -14.80
C GLY A 391 -25.26 6.29 -15.61
N ARG A 392 -24.88 5.24 -16.36
CA ARG A 392 -25.82 4.32 -17.03
C ARG A 392 -26.29 3.19 -16.11
N LEU A 393 -25.51 2.86 -15.09
CA LEU A 393 -25.76 1.72 -14.20
C LEU A 393 -26.46 2.11 -12.91
N VAL A 394 -26.23 3.32 -12.43
CA VAL A 394 -26.72 3.82 -11.13
C VAL A 394 -27.62 5.03 -11.35
N GLN A 395 -28.75 5.06 -10.64
CA GLN A 395 -29.59 6.25 -10.54
C GLN A 395 -29.24 7.03 -9.27
N PHE A 396 -28.85 8.30 -9.44
CA PHE A 396 -28.44 9.12 -8.32
C PHE A 396 -29.59 9.97 -7.77
N PRO A 397 -29.79 10.02 -6.44
CA PRO A 397 -30.70 10.99 -5.85
C PRO A 397 -30.20 12.40 -6.13
N ARG A 398 -31.12 13.31 -6.50
CA ARG A 398 -30.80 14.72 -6.77
C ARG A 398 -30.49 15.45 -5.46
N LYS A 399 -29.25 15.33 -4.98
CA LYS A 399 -28.69 16.15 -3.90
C LYS A 399 -27.98 17.36 -4.51
N ARG A 400 -28.35 18.59 -4.11
CA ARG A 400 -27.72 19.83 -4.62
C ARG A 400 -26.29 19.94 -4.08
N ASN A 401 -25.35 20.40 -4.91
CA ASN A 401 -23.94 20.65 -4.54
C ASN A 401 -23.17 19.40 -4.04
N THR A 402 -23.55 18.21 -4.50
CA THR A 402 -22.82 16.97 -4.26
C THR A 402 -22.52 16.29 -5.58
N ASP A 403 -21.35 15.67 -5.67
CA ASP A 403 -20.97 14.81 -6.78
C ASP A 403 -21.09 13.36 -6.32
N PRO A 404 -22.25 12.71 -6.51
CA PRO A 404 -22.48 11.37 -5.97
C PRO A 404 -21.62 10.32 -6.68
N ILE A 405 -21.12 10.60 -7.90
CA ILE A 405 -20.29 9.64 -8.64
C ILE A 405 -18.89 9.49 -8.01
N ALA A 406 -18.38 10.53 -7.36
CA ALA A 406 -17.07 10.49 -6.71
C ALA A 406 -16.95 9.36 -5.68
N SER A 407 -17.96 9.22 -4.80
CA SER A 407 -17.98 8.14 -3.79
C SER A 407 -17.98 6.76 -4.43
N TRP A 408 -18.68 6.59 -5.56
CA TRP A 408 -18.71 5.33 -6.31
C TRP A 408 -17.37 5.02 -6.96
N MET A 409 -16.68 6.01 -7.51
CA MET A 409 -15.34 5.82 -8.06
C MET A 409 -14.33 5.42 -6.99
N GLU A 410 -14.37 6.08 -5.84
CA GLU A 410 -13.52 5.71 -4.69
C GLU A 410 -13.81 4.28 -4.22
N ALA A 411 -15.08 3.94 -4.05
CA ALA A 411 -15.50 2.60 -3.63
C ALA A 411 -15.03 1.52 -4.62
N LEU A 412 -15.17 1.74 -5.93
CA LEU A 412 -14.66 0.83 -6.97
C LEU A 412 -13.15 0.65 -6.89
N SER A 413 -12.40 1.72 -6.57
CA SER A 413 -10.95 1.65 -6.38
C SER A 413 -10.58 0.84 -5.13
N VAL A 414 -11.31 1.02 -4.02
CA VAL A 414 -11.12 0.23 -2.78
C VAL A 414 -11.38 -1.26 -3.01
N VAL A 415 -12.43 -1.61 -3.78
CA VAL A 415 -12.71 -3.01 -4.15
C VAL A 415 -11.50 -3.61 -4.88
N ARG A 416 -11.04 -2.95 -5.94
CA ARG A 416 -9.99 -3.48 -6.83
C ARG A 416 -8.60 -3.38 -6.22
N LEU A 417 -8.13 -2.17 -5.96
CA LEU A 417 -6.76 -1.93 -5.51
C LEU A 417 -6.56 -2.26 -4.04
N GLY A 418 -7.60 -2.08 -3.23
CA GLY A 418 -7.62 -2.45 -1.81
C GLY A 418 -7.87 -3.94 -1.56
N LEU A 419 -8.25 -4.71 -2.59
CA LEU A 419 -8.62 -6.13 -2.48
C LEU A 419 -9.70 -6.35 -1.39
N ARG A 420 -10.81 -5.61 -1.49
CA ARG A 420 -11.93 -5.67 -0.55
C ARG A 420 -13.19 -6.14 -1.25
N SER A 421 -14.04 -6.92 -0.57
CA SER A 421 -15.29 -7.37 -1.18
C SER A 421 -16.22 -6.18 -1.44
N PRO A 422 -16.99 -6.18 -2.55
CA PRO A 422 -17.97 -5.12 -2.82
C PRO A 422 -18.97 -4.92 -1.68
N GLN A 423 -19.36 -5.98 -0.98
CA GLN A 423 -20.29 -5.94 0.15
C GLN A 423 -19.70 -5.20 1.35
N ASP A 424 -18.44 -5.50 1.70
CA ASP A 424 -17.76 -4.80 2.79
C ASP A 424 -17.54 -3.33 2.44
N VAL A 425 -17.22 -3.04 1.18
CA VAL A 425 -17.07 -1.66 0.70
C VAL A 425 -18.39 -0.92 0.76
N GLU A 426 -19.48 -1.50 0.30
CA GLU A 426 -20.80 -0.88 0.41
C GLU A 426 -21.15 -0.51 1.87
N ALA A 427 -20.92 -1.42 2.81
CA ALA A 427 -21.17 -1.20 4.22
C ALA A 427 -20.31 -0.09 4.84
N MET A 428 -19.09 0.14 4.33
CA MET A 428 -18.19 1.21 4.82
C MET A 428 -18.69 2.61 4.48
N TYR A 429 -19.56 2.76 3.48
CA TYR A 429 -19.97 4.05 2.95
C TYR A 429 -21.37 4.50 3.43
N ASP A 430 -21.98 3.78 4.39
CA ASP A 430 -23.17 4.20 5.18
C ASP A 430 -24.30 4.83 4.33
N GLY A 431 -24.64 4.23 3.19
CA GLY A 431 -25.71 4.69 2.30
C GLY A 431 -25.26 5.45 1.04
N ASP A 432 -24.01 5.92 0.95
CA ASP A 432 -23.55 6.75 -0.17
C ASP A 432 -23.35 5.96 -1.48
N VAL A 433 -23.14 4.64 -1.37
CA VAL A 433 -22.93 3.72 -2.50
C VAL A 433 -23.85 2.49 -2.44
N ASP A 434 -25.07 2.66 -1.92
CA ASP A 434 -26.07 1.58 -1.87
C ASP A 434 -26.30 0.93 -3.23
N GLY A 435 -26.24 -0.40 -3.25
CA GLY A 435 -26.27 -1.24 -4.44
C GLY A 435 -24.91 -1.42 -5.12
N LEU A 436 -23.79 -1.02 -4.51
CA LEU A 436 -22.44 -1.23 -5.05
C LEU A 436 -22.17 -2.71 -5.34
N ALA A 437 -22.52 -3.61 -4.42
CA ALA A 437 -22.30 -5.04 -4.59
C ALA A 437 -23.07 -5.61 -5.81
N ASP A 438 -24.30 -5.17 -6.02
CA ASP A 438 -25.12 -5.57 -7.17
C ASP A 438 -24.64 -4.92 -8.48
N MET A 439 -24.09 -3.71 -8.39
CA MET A 439 -23.59 -2.94 -9.53
C MET A 439 -22.24 -3.45 -10.03
N TRP A 440 -21.36 -3.89 -9.12
CA TRP A 440 -20.01 -4.39 -9.40
C TRP A 440 -19.92 -5.35 -10.62
N PRO A 441 -20.65 -6.47 -10.67
CA PRO A 441 -20.56 -7.38 -11.82
C PRO A 441 -21.07 -6.74 -13.12
N ARG A 442 -22.05 -5.83 -13.04
CA ARG A 442 -22.59 -5.12 -14.21
C ARG A 442 -21.60 -4.09 -14.76
N TYR A 443 -20.85 -3.43 -13.88
CA TYR A 443 -19.77 -2.52 -14.25
C TYR A 443 -18.66 -3.25 -15.01
N ARG A 444 -18.18 -4.35 -14.43
CA ARG A 444 -17.18 -5.22 -15.05
C ARG A 444 -17.64 -5.76 -16.40
N ALA A 445 -18.88 -6.23 -16.50
CA ALA A 445 -19.46 -6.68 -17.76
C ALA A 445 -19.58 -5.56 -18.81
N ALA A 446 -19.79 -4.30 -18.40
CA ALA A 446 -19.81 -3.16 -19.31
C ALA A 446 -18.41 -2.86 -19.88
N LEU A 447 -17.38 -2.89 -19.03
CA LEU A 447 -15.98 -2.76 -19.47
C LEU A 447 -15.61 -3.85 -20.48
N ASP A 448 -15.96 -5.10 -20.19
CA ASP A 448 -15.71 -6.23 -21.08
C ASP A 448 -16.43 -6.13 -22.43
N ARG A 449 -17.69 -5.69 -22.42
CA ARG A 449 -18.45 -5.46 -23.66
C ARG A 449 -17.81 -4.37 -24.51
N ASP A 450 -17.37 -3.29 -23.88
CA ASP A 450 -16.78 -2.13 -24.55
C ASP A 450 -15.30 -2.36 -24.93
N GLY A 451 -14.71 -3.51 -24.55
CA GLY A 451 -13.30 -3.82 -24.78
C GLY A 451 -12.37 -2.82 -24.10
N ALA A 452 -12.76 -2.36 -22.91
CA ALA A 452 -12.18 -1.23 -22.21
C ALA A 452 -11.60 -1.62 -20.84
N LEU A 453 -10.55 -0.93 -20.39
CA LEU A 453 -10.00 -1.02 -19.05
C LEU A 453 -9.83 0.39 -18.48
N ASP A 454 -10.34 0.64 -17.29
CA ASP A 454 -9.93 1.82 -16.52
C ASP A 454 -8.52 1.62 -15.91
N PHE A 455 -8.04 2.60 -15.15
CA PHE A 455 -6.70 2.55 -14.57
C PHE A 455 -6.50 1.39 -13.58
N ASP A 456 -7.48 1.15 -12.70
CA ASP A 456 -7.40 0.15 -11.63
C ASP A 456 -7.64 -1.27 -12.18
N GLU A 457 -8.54 -1.36 -13.16
CA GLU A 457 -8.91 -2.57 -13.87
C GLU A 457 -7.71 -3.20 -14.58
N GLN A 458 -6.74 -2.40 -15.04
CA GLN A 458 -5.49 -2.93 -15.61
C GLN A 458 -4.80 -3.90 -14.64
N VAL A 459 -4.70 -3.51 -13.36
CA VAL A 459 -4.04 -4.31 -12.32
C VAL A 459 -4.90 -5.49 -11.91
N TYR A 460 -6.18 -5.25 -11.62
CA TYR A 460 -7.09 -6.30 -11.15
C TYR A 460 -7.25 -7.42 -12.19
N ARG A 461 -7.44 -7.07 -13.47
CA ARG A 461 -7.56 -8.05 -14.55
C ARG A 461 -6.27 -8.83 -14.81
N ALA A 462 -5.11 -8.16 -14.72
CA ALA A 462 -3.84 -8.86 -14.83
C ALA A 462 -3.69 -9.93 -13.72
N ILE A 463 -4.10 -9.61 -12.49
CA ILE A 463 -4.11 -10.58 -11.39
C ILE A 463 -5.03 -11.76 -11.71
N GLU A 464 -6.27 -11.50 -12.16
CA GLU A 464 -7.21 -12.57 -12.54
C GLU A 464 -6.63 -13.48 -13.62
N MET A 465 -5.96 -12.93 -14.64
CA MET A 465 -5.31 -13.71 -15.70
C MET A 465 -4.17 -14.57 -15.15
N LEU A 466 -3.33 -14.02 -14.26
CA LEU A 466 -2.24 -14.77 -13.64
C LEU A 466 -2.74 -15.88 -12.70
N LEU A 467 -3.90 -15.69 -12.06
CA LEU A 467 -4.54 -16.71 -11.22
C LEU A 467 -5.21 -17.81 -12.05
N GLY A 468 -5.87 -17.42 -13.16
CA GLY A 468 -6.68 -18.32 -14.00
C GLY A 468 -5.93 -19.06 -15.10
N ASP A 469 -4.71 -18.62 -15.47
CA ASP A 469 -3.92 -19.25 -16.53
C ASP A 469 -2.44 -19.42 -16.12
N ALA A 470 -2.05 -20.68 -15.92
CA ALA A 470 -0.69 -21.06 -15.55
C ALA A 470 0.35 -20.75 -16.64
N GLU A 471 -0.01 -20.79 -17.92
CA GLU A 471 0.90 -20.49 -19.04
C GLU A 471 1.22 -18.98 -19.07
N THR A 472 0.17 -18.15 -19.02
CA THR A 472 0.30 -16.69 -18.88
C THR A 472 1.14 -16.35 -17.65
N ARG A 473 0.87 -16.99 -16.51
CA ARG A 473 1.63 -16.79 -15.27
C ARG A 473 3.11 -17.11 -15.42
N ARG A 474 3.47 -18.28 -15.94
CA ARG A 474 4.87 -18.67 -16.16
C ARG A 474 5.59 -17.75 -17.15
N SER A 475 4.91 -17.35 -18.23
CA SER A 475 5.45 -16.38 -19.18
C SER A 475 5.76 -15.04 -18.50
N ALA A 476 4.86 -14.54 -17.66
CA ALA A 476 5.05 -13.31 -16.91
C ALA A 476 6.16 -13.43 -15.87
N GLN A 477 6.25 -14.55 -15.15
CA GLN A 477 7.32 -14.83 -14.18
C GLN A 477 8.70 -14.88 -14.82
N ARG A 478 8.83 -15.51 -16.00
CA ARG A 478 10.08 -15.51 -16.79
C ARG A 478 10.50 -14.09 -17.17
N ALA A 479 9.56 -13.26 -17.62
CA ALA A 479 9.79 -11.87 -17.99
C ALA A 479 10.10 -10.94 -16.81
N CYS A 480 9.68 -11.31 -15.60
CA CYS A 480 9.82 -10.55 -14.38
C CYS A 480 10.68 -11.28 -13.34
N ARG A 481 11.64 -12.10 -13.80
CA ARG A 481 12.45 -12.97 -12.93
C ARG A 481 13.13 -12.22 -11.80
N LEU A 482 13.62 -11.00 -12.07
CA LEU A 482 14.14 -10.07 -11.07
C LEU A 482 13.37 -8.75 -11.14
N LEU A 483 12.70 -8.38 -10.05
CA LEU A 483 11.97 -7.11 -9.93
C LEU A 483 12.74 -6.14 -9.05
N LEU A 484 13.08 -4.98 -9.59
CA LEU A 484 13.63 -3.85 -8.83
C LEU A 484 12.51 -2.84 -8.62
N VAL A 485 11.96 -2.73 -7.42
CA VAL A 485 10.71 -1.98 -7.18
C VAL A 485 10.99 -0.74 -6.32
N ASP A 486 10.68 0.44 -6.87
CA ASP A 486 10.76 1.72 -6.15
C ASP A 486 9.49 2.02 -5.36
N GLU A 487 9.65 2.89 -4.35
CA GLU A 487 8.61 3.34 -3.42
C GLU A 487 7.67 2.22 -2.95
N PHE A 488 8.26 1.11 -2.50
CA PHE A 488 7.54 -0.11 -2.13
C PHE A 488 6.45 0.13 -1.07
N GLN A 489 6.60 1.14 -0.21
CA GLN A 489 5.60 1.49 0.79
C GLN A 489 4.30 2.06 0.21
N ASP A 490 4.33 2.60 -1.02
CA ASP A 490 3.16 3.22 -1.67
C ASP A 490 2.34 2.21 -2.49
N LEU A 491 2.75 0.94 -2.51
CA LEU A 491 2.00 -0.11 -3.17
C LEU A 491 0.68 -0.37 -2.45
N THR A 492 -0.38 -0.61 -3.22
CA THR A 492 -1.67 -1.08 -2.68
C THR A 492 -1.66 -2.62 -2.50
N PRO A 493 -2.62 -3.21 -1.78
CA PRO A 493 -2.74 -4.67 -1.67
C PRO A 493 -2.70 -5.40 -3.02
N ALA A 494 -3.43 -4.91 -4.03
CA ALA A 494 -3.41 -5.50 -5.37
C ALA A 494 -2.03 -5.42 -6.03
N HIS A 495 -1.31 -4.31 -5.88
CA HIS A 495 0.06 -4.18 -6.40
C HIS A 495 1.02 -5.15 -5.73
N VAL A 496 0.91 -5.37 -4.42
CA VAL A 496 1.71 -6.36 -3.69
C VAL A 496 1.40 -7.78 -4.19
N LEU A 497 0.12 -8.12 -4.36
CA LEU A 497 -0.28 -9.42 -4.93
C LEU A 497 0.31 -9.62 -6.34
N LEU A 498 0.21 -8.60 -7.20
CA LEU A 498 0.78 -8.64 -8.55
C LEU A 498 2.30 -8.88 -8.50
N VAL A 499 3.04 -8.14 -7.67
CA VAL A 499 4.49 -8.34 -7.50
C VAL A 499 4.82 -9.76 -7.04
N ARG A 500 4.03 -10.33 -6.11
CA ARG A 500 4.23 -11.72 -5.67
C ARG A 500 3.98 -12.73 -6.78
N LEU A 501 2.88 -12.60 -7.52
CA LEU A 501 2.57 -13.52 -8.61
C LEU A 501 3.64 -13.50 -9.71
N LEU A 502 4.19 -12.31 -9.99
CA LEU A 502 5.26 -12.11 -10.98
C LEU A 502 6.63 -12.59 -10.51
N SER A 503 6.93 -12.50 -9.22
CA SER A 503 8.25 -12.90 -8.67
C SER A 503 8.30 -14.34 -8.17
N ALA A 504 7.16 -14.97 -7.94
CA ALA A 504 7.08 -16.39 -7.63
C ALA A 504 7.68 -17.23 -8.78
N PRO A 505 8.21 -18.43 -8.50
CA PRO A 505 8.33 -19.04 -7.18
C PRO A 505 9.54 -18.57 -6.32
N ASP A 506 10.55 -17.91 -6.92
CA ASP A 506 11.82 -17.56 -6.24
C ASP A 506 11.76 -16.29 -5.40
N PHE A 507 10.75 -15.45 -5.61
CA PHE A 507 10.54 -14.19 -4.90
C PHE A 507 11.74 -13.21 -4.99
N ALA A 508 12.47 -13.21 -6.11
CA ALA A 508 13.62 -12.32 -6.33
C ALA A 508 13.20 -10.85 -6.54
N VAL A 509 12.80 -10.20 -5.45
CA VAL A 509 12.34 -8.81 -5.40
C VAL A 509 13.33 -7.96 -4.62
N PHE A 510 13.86 -6.93 -5.27
CA PHE A 510 14.65 -5.87 -4.66
C PHE A 510 13.73 -4.67 -4.41
N GLY A 511 13.11 -4.65 -3.24
CA GLY A 511 12.17 -3.60 -2.83
C GLY A 511 12.88 -2.45 -2.14
N VAL A 512 12.79 -1.25 -2.71
CA VAL A 512 13.36 -0.02 -2.17
C VAL A 512 12.24 0.89 -1.70
N GLY A 513 12.37 1.47 -0.51
CA GLY A 513 11.36 2.38 0.00
C GLY A 513 11.69 2.97 1.35
N ASP A 514 10.75 3.76 1.87
CA ASP A 514 10.84 4.39 3.18
C ASP A 514 9.47 4.42 3.85
N ASP A 515 9.29 3.64 4.90
CA ASP A 515 8.05 3.55 5.67
C ASP A 515 7.68 4.86 6.39
N ASP A 516 8.66 5.74 6.63
CA ASP A 516 8.42 7.09 7.17
C ASP A 516 7.92 8.06 6.09
N GLN A 517 7.85 7.64 4.82
CA GLN A 517 7.29 8.41 3.70
C GLN A 517 5.94 7.88 3.19
N THR A 518 5.30 6.91 3.85
CA THR A 518 3.95 6.45 3.44
C THR A 518 2.90 7.53 3.73
N ILE A 519 2.41 8.19 2.68
CA ILE A 519 1.45 9.32 2.76
C ILE A 519 0.25 9.19 1.81
N TYR A 520 0.07 7.99 1.26
CA TYR A 520 -1.05 7.65 0.38
C TYR A 520 -1.90 6.55 1.02
N GLY A 521 -2.06 6.57 2.35
CA GLY A 521 -2.84 5.57 3.08
C GLY A 521 -4.28 5.53 2.61
N TYR A 522 -4.83 6.69 2.29
CA TYR A 522 -6.13 6.85 1.62
C TYR A 522 -6.20 6.24 0.21
N SER A 523 -5.10 5.78 -0.41
CA SER A 523 -5.14 5.05 -1.68
C SER A 523 -4.76 3.56 -1.50
N GLY A 524 -4.65 3.10 -0.25
CA GLY A 524 -4.28 1.72 0.09
C GLY A 524 -2.79 1.48 0.31
N ALA A 525 -1.94 2.52 0.34
CA ALA A 525 -0.55 2.38 0.75
C ALA A 525 -0.46 2.00 2.24
N ASP A 526 0.49 1.12 2.61
CA ASP A 526 0.67 0.70 4.01
C ASP A 526 2.16 0.59 4.35
N PRO A 527 2.67 1.23 5.42
CA PRO A 527 4.04 1.04 5.87
C PRO A 527 4.37 -0.43 6.21
N ALA A 528 3.37 -1.28 6.50
CA ALA A 528 3.53 -2.71 6.76
C ALA A 528 4.25 -3.45 5.63
N TRP A 529 4.15 -2.99 4.37
CA TRP A 529 4.82 -3.65 3.25
C TRP A 529 6.33 -3.68 3.40
N LEU A 530 6.90 -2.62 4.01
CA LEU A 530 8.31 -2.58 4.35
C LEU A 530 8.60 -3.17 5.73
N ILE A 531 7.72 -2.97 6.73
CA ILE A 531 7.93 -3.50 8.09
C ILE A 531 7.96 -5.04 8.06
N ASP A 532 6.95 -5.65 7.44
CA ASP A 532 6.74 -7.09 7.36
C ASP A 532 7.26 -7.70 6.06
N PHE A 533 8.19 -7.02 5.36
CA PHE A 533 8.69 -7.43 4.04
C PHE A 533 9.16 -8.89 4.00
N ALA A 534 9.83 -9.37 5.06
CA ALA A 534 10.31 -10.76 5.14
C ALA A 534 9.18 -11.81 5.18
N SER A 535 7.98 -11.42 5.61
CA SER A 535 6.78 -12.28 5.52
C SER A 535 6.21 -12.33 4.10
N LEU A 536 6.50 -11.30 3.28
CA LEU A 536 6.14 -11.28 1.88
C LEU A 536 7.21 -12.03 1.07
N PHE A 537 8.47 -11.71 1.26
CA PHE A 537 9.55 -12.33 0.49
C PHE A 537 10.49 -13.05 1.47
N PRO A 538 10.30 -14.37 1.66
CA PRO A 538 11.13 -15.15 2.57
C PRO A 538 12.62 -15.02 2.24
N ASN A 539 13.46 -15.07 3.28
CA ASN A 539 14.92 -14.93 3.18
C ASN A 539 15.42 -13.59 2.61
N ALA A 540 14.58 -12.54 2.63
CA ALA A 540 14.99 -11.23 2.15
C ALA A 540 16.18 -10.65 2.93
N GLY A 541 17.23 -10.26 2.20
CA GLY A 541 18.34 -9.50 2.78
C GLY A 541 17.89 -8.11 3.22
N ALA A 542 18.41 -7.60 4.33
CA ALA A 542 18.07 -6.27 4.85
C ALA A 542 19.24 -5.30 4.65
N HIS A 543 18.98 -4.20 3.94
CA HIS A 543 19.99 -3.16 3.64
C HIS A 543 19.46 -1.78 4.06
N PRO A 544 19.72 -1.34 5.30
CA PRO A 544 19.42 0.02 5.70
C PRO A 544 20.45 1.00 5.10
N LEU A 545 19.97 2.08 4.49
CA LEU A 545 20.82 3.21 4.12
C LEU A 545 20.79 4.21 5.28
N GLU A 546 21.96 4.58 5.80
CA GLU A 546 22.05 5.42 7.00
C GLU A 546 22.35 6.88 6.68
N VAL A 547 22.86 7.17 5.49
CA VAL A 547 23.35 8.52 5.15
C VAL A 547 22.32 9.27 4.32
N ASN A 548 21.89 10.43 4.82
CA ASN A 548 21.10 11.43 4.09
C ASN A 548 22.06 12.45 3.46
N TYR A 549 22.11 12.47 2.13
CA TYR A 549 22.93 13.40 1.35
C TYR A 549 22.20 14.71 1.00
N ARG A 550 20.89 14.77 1.26
CA ARG A 550 20.01 15.86 0.85
C ARG A 550 19.94 16.98 1.86
N CYS A 551 19.79 16.70 3.15
CA CYS A 551 19.35 17.64 4.18
C CYS A 551 20.50 17.99 5.16
N PRO A 552 20.56 19.23 5.68
CA PRO A 552 21.41 19.61 6.80
C PRO A 552 21.12 18.79 8.07
N ALA A 553 22.02 18.82 9.04
CA ALA A 553 21.96 17.95 10.22
C ALA A 553 20.75 18.21 11.12
N ASP A 554 20.41 19.47 11.36
CA ASP A 554 19.27 19.87 12.18
C ASP A 554 17.92 19.52 11.54
N ILE A 555 17.80 19.62 10.21
CA ILE A 555 16.62 19.16 9.46
C ILE A 555 16.46 17.63 9.58
N VAL A 556 17.56 16.87 9.41
CA VAL A 556 17.54 15.40 9.57
C VAL A 556 17.12 15.02 11.00
N GLN A 557 17.70 15.66 12.01
CA GLN A 557 17.37 15.39 13.41
C GLN A 557 15.92 15.70 13.73
N ALA A 558 15.39 16.84 13.27
CA ALA A 558 14.01 17.22 13.51
C ALA A 558 13.03 16.25 12.82
N ALA A 559 13.31 15.90 11.57
CA ALA A 559 12.50 14.96 10.80
C ALA A 559 12.49 13.55 11.39
N ASP A 560 13.64 13.09 11.92
CA ASP A 560 13.77 11.79 12.61
C ASP A 560 13.06 11.78 13.97
N ARG A 561 13.25 12.81 14.82
CA ARG A 561 12.54 12.93 16.10
C ARG A 561 11.02 12.90 15.93
N LEU A 562 10.51 13.61 14.93
CA LEU A 562 9.09 13.64 14.62
C LEU A 562 8.54 12.22 14.35
N VAL A 563 9.14 11.49 13.41
CA VAL A 563 8.62 10.17 13.02
C VAL A 563 8.86 9.07 14.05
N ARG A 564 9.82 9.25 14.98
CA ARG A 564 10.00 8.34 16.12
C ARG A 564 8.80 8.30 17.08
N HIS A 565 7.89 9.27 17.01
CA HIS A 565 6.63 9.22 17.74
C HIS A 565 5.62 8.22 17.14
N ASN A 566 5.85 7.74 15.91
CA ASN A 566 5.03 6.69 15.29
C ASN A 566 5.40 5.31 15.83
N ARG A 567 4.40 4.45 16.00
CA ARG A 567 4.55 3.08 16.48
C ARG A 567 4.78 2.11 15.32
N ARG A 568 4.08 2.29 14.19
CA ARG A 568 4.21 1.43 13.01
C ARG A 568 5.33 1.96 12.10
N ARG A 569 6.57 1.59 12.42
CA ARG A 569 7.76 1.96 11.64
C ARG A 569 8.92 0.99 11.79
N VAL A 570 9.85 1.05 10.85
CA VAL A 570 11.16 0.40 10.93
C VAL A 570 12.10 1.30 11.72
N ALA A 571 12.65 0.77 12.81
CA ALA A 571 13.71 1.46 13.54
C ALA A 571 14.96 1.57 12.66
N LYS A 572 15.45 2.80 12.47
CA LYS A 572 16.61 3.10 11.62
C LYS A 572 17.36 4.32 12.13
N VAL A 573 18.64 4.36 11.83
CA VAL A 573 19.54 5.48 12.15
C VAL A 573 19.74 6.30 10.89
N ILE A 574 19.58 7.63 11.00
CA ILE A 574 19.75 8.55 9.88
C ILE A 574 20.79 9.59 10.27
N ARG A 575 21.83 9.73 9.46
CA ARG A 575 22.93 10.68 9.66
C ARG A 575 22.99 11.61 8.45
N SER A 576 23.20 12.91 8.67
CA SER A 576 23.45 13.83 7.56
C SER A 576 24.88 13.65 7.06
N ALA A 577 25.06 13.64 5.74
CA ALA A 577 26.38 13.77 5.10
C ALA A 577 27.02 15.16 5.32
N ARG A 578 26.26 16.12 5.87
CA ARG A 578 26.69 17.49 6.17
C ARG A 578 26.44 17.79 7.66
N PRO A 579 27.20 17.17 8.58
CA PRO A 579 26.95 17.25 10.02
C PRO A 579 27.06 18.68 10.59
N ASP A 580 27.88 19.54 9.96
CA ASP A 580 28.13 20.92 10.41
C ASP A 580 27.17 21.94 9.79
N SER A 581 26.23 21.50 8.95
CA SER A 581 25.27 22.38 8.27
C SER A 581 23.96 22.44 9.04
N THR A 582 23.44 23.66 9.24
CA THR A 582 22.13 23.93 9.83
C THR A 582 21.25 24.70 8.83
N GLY A 583 19.96 24.44 8.84
CA GLY A 583 19.00 25.12 7.97
C GLY A 583 17.54 25.05 8.42
N LEU A 584 17.26 24.60 9.64
CA LEU A 584 15.91 24.56 10.20
C LEU A 584 15.56 25.88 10.89
N HIS A 585 14.53 26.56 10.40
CA HIS A 585 13.96 27.75 11.04
C HIS A 585 12.51 27.50 11.40
N VAL A 586 12.10 28.02 12.56
CA VAL A 586 10.69 28.07 12.97
C VAL A 586 10.36 29.51 13.27
N VAL A 587 9.38 30.05 12.55
CA VAL A 587 8.95 31.44 12.66
C VAL A 587 7.53 31.44 13.20
N THR A 588 7.32 32.10 14.34
CA THR A 588 5.98 32.29 14.91
C THR A 588 5.47 33.68 14.54
N SER A 589 4.29 33.75 13.94
CA SER A 589 3.66 35.01 13.53
C SER A 589 2.15 34.90 13.59
N GLN A 590 1.47 35.95 14.05
CA GLN A 590 0.00 36.06 13.95
C GLN A 590 -0.44 36.19 12.48
N ASP A 591 0.37 36.84 11.66
CA ASP A 591 0.18 36.89 10.21
C ASP A 591 1.12 35.88 9.55
N THR A 592 0.62 34.67 9.35
CA THR A 592 1.39 33.58 8.71
C THR A 592 1.65 33.86 7.24
N LEU A 593 0.82 34.66 6.57
CA LEU A 593 1.01 35.00 5.17
C LEU A 593 2.19 35.96 5.01
N ALA A 594 2.22 37.06 5.77
CA ALA A 594 3.34 38.00 5.77
C ALA A 594 4.66 37.30 6.11
N ALA A 595 4.68 36.46 7.16
CA ALA A 595 5.87 35.70 7.53
C ALA A 595 6.34 34.73 6.43
N THR A 596 5.42 34.18 5.64
CA THR A 596 5.75 33.31 4.50
C THR A 596 6.35 34.11 3.35
N VAL A 597 5.76 35.26 3.02
CA VAL A 597 6.28 36.18 2.00
C VAL A 597 7.67 36.69 2.40
N ASP A 598 7.87 37.06 3.66
CA ASP A 598 9.16 37.49 4.21
C ASP A 598 10.21 36.39 4.12
N ALA A 599 9.85 35.14 4.42
CA ALA A 599 10.76 34.00 4.29
C ALA A 599 11.20 33.78 2.83
N VAL A 600 10.28 33.92 1.87
CA VAL A 600 10.62 33.83 0.44
C VAL A 600 11.50 35.02 0.02
N ARG A 601 11.16 36.24 0.44
CA ARG A 601 11.98 37.44 0.16
C ARG A 601 13.38 37.33 0.73
N ALA A 602 13.53 36.80 1.94
CA ALA A 602 14.83 36.57 2.56
C ALA A 602 15.68 35.58 1.75
N ALA A 603 15.08 34.49 1.25
CA ALA A 603 15.78 33.53 0.39
C ALA A 603 16.19 34.14 -0.96
N LEU A 604 15.32 34.94 -1.59
CA LEU A 604 15.66 35.67 -2.82
C LEU A 604 16.79 36.68 -2.58
N ALA A 605 16.75 37.41 -1.46
CA ALA A 605 17.80 38.36 -1.07
C ALA A 605 19.14 37.68 -0.78
N ALA A 606 19.12 36.41 -0.34
CA ALA A 606 20.30 35.57 -0.18
C ALA A 606 20.85 34.99 -1.50
N GLY A 607 20.22 35.30 -2.64
CA GLY A 607 20.69 34.94 -3.98
C GLY A 607 20.06 33.69 -4.58
N CYS A 608 19.03 33.09 -3.95
CA CYS A 608 18.29 31.98 -4.56
C CYS A 608 17.48 32.44 -5.78
N ALA A 609 17.39 31.62 -6.83
CA ALA A 609 16.43 31.86 -7.89
C ALA A 609 15.01 31.53 -7.39
N PRO A 610 13.94 32.13 -7.94
CA PRO A 610 12.57 31.77 -7.55
C PRO A 610 12.29 30.27 -7.68
N SER A 611 12.79 29.63 -8.75
CA SER A 611 12.67 28.19 -8.97
C SER A 611 13.37 27.31 -7.92
N ASP A 612 14.29 27.87 -7.13
CA ASP A 612 14.98 27.17 -6.03
C ASP A 612 14.15 27.14 -4.73
N ILE A 613 12.99 27.80 -4.73
CA ILE A 613 12.13 27.97 -3.55
C ILE A 613 10.81 27.24 -3.78
N ALA A 614 10.40 26.45 -2.79
CA ALA A 614 9.05 25.89 -2.74
C ALA A 614 8.31 26.33 -1.47
N VAL A 615 7.06 26.75 -1.63
CA VAL A 615 6.13 26.93 -0.51
C VAL A 615 5.13 25.78 -0.49
N LEU A 616 5.11 25.06 0.62
CA LEU A 616 4.32 23.84 0.80
C LEU A 616 3.17 24.07 1.78
N THR A 617 2.01 23.50 1.47
CA THR A 617 0.82 23.51 2.33
C THR A 617 0.24 22.10 2.51
N ARG A 618 -0.58 21.90 3.55
CA ARG A 618 -1.32 20.64 3.73
C ARG A 618 -2.41 20.47 2.69
N VAL A 619 -3.10 21.57 2.39
CA VAL A 619 -4.32 21.61 1.57
C VAL A 619 -4.18 22.63 0.45
N ASN A 620 -4.87 22.37 -0.68
CA ASN A 620 -4.78 23.21 -1.87
C ASN A 620 -5.34 24.62 -1.63
N ALA A 621 -6.33 24.79 -0.75
CA ALA A 621 -6.99 26.08 -0.51
C ALA A 621 -6.01 27.16 -0.02
N LEU A 622 -5.07 26.77 0.86
CA LEU A 622 -4.05 27.66 1.43
C LEU A 622 -2.94 28.05 0.43
N LEU A 623 -2.95 27.52 -0.79
CA LEU A 623 -2.05 27.99 -1.85
C LEU A 623 -2.49 29.36 -2.38
N ALA A 624 -3.78 29.68 -2.36
CA ALA A 624 -4.31 30.93 -2.93
C ALA A 624 -3.80 32.18 -2.21
N PRO A 625 -3.83 32.27 -0.86
CA PRO A 625 -3.28 33.41 -0.13
C PRO A 625 -1.79 33.62 -0.40
N VAL A 626 -1.00 32.54 -0.32
CA VAL A 626 0.45 32.58 -0.60
C VAL A 626 0.72 33.06 -2.02
N GLN A 627 0.00 32.52 -3.01
CA GLN A 627 0.13 32.90 -4.40
C GLN A 627 -0.10 34.39 -4.61
N LEU A 628 -1.20 34.93 -4.08
CA LEU A 628 -1.56 36.34 -4.25
C LEU A 628 -0.63 37.25 -3.43
N GLY A 629 -0.20 36.83 -2.26
CA GLY A 629 0.78 37.57 -1.44
C GLY A 629 2.14 37.71 -2.13
N LEU A 630 2.63 36.64 -2.77
CA LEU A 630 3.88 36.70 -3.54
C LEU A 630 3.74 37.54 -4.82
N LEU A 631 2.62 37.40 -5.54
CA LEU A 631 2.36 38.21 -6.74
C LEU A 631 2.23 39.70 -6.43
N ALA A 632 1.65 40.07 -5.29
CA ALA A 632 1.57 41.46 -4.84
C ALA A 632 2.95 42.11 -4.65
N GLU A 633 3.96 41.31 -4.29
CA GLU A 633 5.36 41.73 -4.17
C GLU A 633 6.15 41.61 -5.49
N GLY A 634 5.48 41.26 -6.60
CA GLY A 634 6.13 41.06 -7.90
C GLY A 634 6.96 39.78 -8.01
N ILE A 635 6.78 38.82 -7.08
CA ILE A 635 7.51 37.54 -7.08
C ILE A 635 6.79 36.54 -7.98
N PRO A 636 7.43 36.01 -9.03
CA PRO A 636 6.81 35.05 -9.94
C PRO A 636 6.56 33.71 -9.24
N VAL A 637 5.44 33.06 -9.56
CA VAL A 637 5.04 31.78 -8.97
C VAL A 637 4.74 30.73 -10.05
N GLN A 638 5.06 29.49 -9.71
CA GLN A 638 4.72 28.28 -10.45
C GLN A 638 3.70 27.46 -9.63
N GLY A 639 2.62 27.02 -10.27
CA GLY A 639 1.57 26.24 -9.59
C GLY A 639 0.53 27.14 -8.92
N GLY A 640 0.02 26.72 -7.75
CA GLY A 640 -1.09 27.39 -7.06
C GLY A 640 -2.46 26.98 -7.58
N VAL A 641 -3.42 27.90 -7.53
CA VAL A 641 -4.82 27.68 -7.94
C VAL A 641 -5.22 28.65 -9.05
N GLY A 642 -6.11 28.21 -9.95
CA GLY A 642 -6.68 29.05 -11.00
C GLY A 642 -8.05 29.63 -10.62
N THR A 643 -8.79 30.10 -11.62
CA THR A 643 -10.12 30.70 -11.44
C THR A 643 -11.16 29.72 -10.88
N GLU A 644 -10.94 28.41 -11.07
CA GLU A 644 -11.76 27.34 -10.50
C GLU A 644 -11.82 27.38 -8.96
N PHE A 645 -10.86 28.05 -8.30
CA PHE A 645 -10.92 28.32 -6.87
C PHE A 645 -12.20 29.05 -6.47
N THR A 646 -12.67 30.00 -7.28
CA THR A 646 -13.87 30.79 -7.00
C THR A 646 -15.17 29.99 -7.11
N GLU A 647 -15.12 28.81 -7.73
CA GLU A 647 -16.27 27.93 -7.92
C GLU A 647 -16.47 26.97 -6.75
N ARG A 648 -15.47 26.83 -5.88
CA ARG A 648 -15.53 26.02 -4.65
C ARG A 648 -16.67 26.49 -3.76
N THR A 649 -17.30 25.55 -3.08
CA THR A 649 -18.65 25.80 -2.54
C THR A 649 -18.67 26.76 -1.36
N ALA A 650 -17.67 26.70 -0.47
CA ALA A 650 -17.51 27.70 0.60
C ALA A 650 -17.16 29.08 0.03
N ILE A 651 -16.26 29.14 -0.95
CA ILE A 651 -15.78 30.39 -1.57
C ILE A 651 -16.89 31.10 -2.32
N ARG A 652 -17.64 30.36 -3.14
CA ARG A 652 -18.77 30.90 -3.90
C ARG A 652 -19.85 31.47 -3.00
N ALA A 653 -20.16 30.77 -1.90
CA ALA A 653 -21.10 31.27 -0.88
C ALA A 653 -20.57 32.56 -0.21
N ALA A 654 -19.31 32.57 0.23
CA ALA A 654 -18.69 33.75 0.83
C ALA A 654 -18.66 34.95 -0.12
N LEU A 655 -18.34 34.73 -1.40
CA LEU A 655 -18.34 35.77 -2.44
C LEU A 655 -19.75 36.29 -2.74
N ALA A 656 -20.79 35.46 -2.69
CA ALA A 656 -22.18 35.90 -2.85
C ALA A 656 -22.61 36.80 -1.68
N TRP A 657 -22.33 36.39 -0.44
CA TRP A 657 -22.57 37.21 0.74
C TRP A 657 -21.82 38.52 0.72
N MET A 658 -20.54 38.53 0.30
CA MET A 658 -19.79 39.78 0.16
C MET A 658 -20.40 40.72 -0.88
N ARG A 659 -20.82 40.21 -2.05
CA ARG A 659 -21.51 41.04 -3.06
C ARG A 659 -22.80 41.64 -2.50
N LEU A 660 -23.60 40.86 -1.78
CA LEU A 660 -24.81 41.36 -1.11
C LEU A 660 -24.49 42.41 -0.04
N SER A 661 -23.37 42.27 0.68
CA SER A 661 -22.97 43.23 1.71
C SER A 661 -22.62 44.62 1.14
N VAL A 662 -22.09 44.70 -0.08
CA VAL A 662 -21.70 45.98 -0.70
C VAL A 662 -22.72 46.51 -1.70
N ALA A 663 -23.71 45.70 -2.07
CA ALA A 663 -24.76 46.09 -3.00
C ALA A 663 -25.62 47.23 -2.44
N ASP A 664 -26.25 47.99 -3.34
CA ASP A 664 -27.31 48.91 -2.96
C ASP A 664 -28.48 48.09 -2.37
N PRO A 665 -28.96 48.37 -1.15
CA PRO A 665 -30.09 47.67 -0.54
C PRO A 665 -31.37 47.65 -1.37
N SER A 666 -31.51 48.59 -2.32
CA SER A 666 -32.61 48.67 -3.29
C SER A 666 -32.38 47.86 -4.57
N GLN A 667 -31.17 47.33 -4.79
CA GLN A 667 -30.76 46.55 -5.95
C GLN A 667 -29.86 45.37 -5.55
N LEU A 668 -30.49 44.22 -5.29
CA LEU A 668 -29.83 42.96 -4.98
C LEU A 668 -29.90 42.01 -6.18
N ASP A 669 -28.83 41.23 -6.40
CA ASP A 669 -28.78 40.22 -7.45
C ASP A 669 -29.55 38.95 -7.04
N PRO A 670 -30.54 38.50 -7.86
CA PRO A 670 -31.29 37.25 -7.63
C PRO A 670 -30.42 36.00 -7.46
N GLY A 671 -29.33 35.89 -8.22
CA GLY A 671 -28.42 34.74 -8.17
C GLY A 671 -27.64 34.69 -6.87
N ASP A 672 -27.16 35.84 -6.39
CA ASP A 672 -26.47 35.95 -5.11
C ASP A 672 -27.41 35.67 -3.94
N LEU A 673 -28.65 36.15 -3.98
CA LEU A 673 -29.67 35.80 -2.98
C LEU A 673 -29.91 34.29 -2.95
N ALA A 674 -30.06 33.66 -4.12
CA ALA A 674 -30.28 32.23 -4.22
C ALA A 674 -29.07 31.39 -3.74
N GLU A 675 -27.84 31.87 -3.91
CA GLU A 675 -26.64 31.19 -3.41
C GLU A 675 -26.46 31.40 -1.89
N ALA A 676 -26.61 32.64 -1.41
CA ALA A 676 -26.50 32.99 0.01
C ALA A 676 -27.56 32.29 0.87
N LEU A 677 -28.77 32.11 0.34
CA LEU A 677 -29.84 31.39 1.03
C LEU A 677 -29.52 29.91 1.28
N ARG A 678 -28.65 29.30 0.46
CA ARG A 678 -28.25 27.90 0.62
C ARG A 678 -27.33 27.70 1.81
N ARG A 679 -26.54 28.72 2.17
CA ARG A 679 -25.44 28.61 3.16
C ARG A 679 -25.23 29.93 3.91
N PRO A 680 -25.44 29.94 5.24
CA PRO A 680 -25.95 28.84 6.06
C PRO A 680 -27.34 28.36 5.63
N SER A 681 -27.62 27.07 5.78
CA SER A 681 -28.88 26.47 5.32
C SER A 681 -30.07 27.05 6.09
N ARG A 682 -31.00 27.66 5.36
CA ARG A 682 -32.28 28.12 5.90
C ARG A 682 -33.38 27.22 5.35
N PRO A 683 -33.89 26.26 6.13
CA PRO A 683 -34.92 25.35 5.64
C PRO A 683 -36.18 26.17 5.36
N LEU A 684 -36.50 26.39 4.09
CA LEU A 684 -37.71 27.06 3.63
C LEU A 684 -38.48 26.10 2.73
N HIS A 685 -39.78 26.27 2.64
CA HIS A 685 -40.55 25.56 1.62
C HIS A 685 -39.98 25.87 0.21
N PRO A 686 -39.86 24.89 -0.71
CA PRO A 686 -39.19 25.09 -2.01
C PRO A 686 -39.70 26.30 -2.80
N ASN A 687 -41.03 26.51 -2.83
CA ASN A 687 -41.62 27.68 -3.51
C ASN A 687 -41.24 29.00 -2.84
N VAL A 688 -41.15 29.02 -1.51
CA VAL A 688 -40.77 30.23 -0.75
C VAL A 688 -39.31 30.56 -0.99
N ALA A 689 -38.43 29.55 -1.03
CA ALA A 689 -37.03 29.74 -1.40
C ALA A 689 -36.87 30.32 -2.81
N THR A 690 -37.68 29.86 -3.78
CA THR A 690 -37.73 30.45 -5.12
C THR A 690 -38.14 31.92 -5.07
N TRP A 691 -39.22 32.26 -4.34
CA TRP A 691 -39.67 33.66 -4.20
C TRP A 691 -38.64 34.56 -3.55
N VAL A 692 -37.88 34.05 -2.57
CA VAL A 692 -36.75 34.79 -1.97
C VAL A 692 -35.70 35.12 -3.02
N GLY A 693 -35.35 34.14 -3.87
CA GLY A 693 -34.40 34.34 -4.97
C GLY A 693 -34.91 35.29 -6.06
N GLU A 694 -36.22 35.50 -6.20
CA GLU A 694 -36.81 36.45 -7.16
C GLU A 694 -36.83 37.90 -6.65
N GLN A 695 -36.48 38.15 -5.38
CA GLN A 695 -36.44 39.51 -4.85
C GLN A 695 -35.23 40.28 -5.39
N SER A 696 -35.36 41.60 -5.44
CA SER A 696 -34.31 42.51 -5.91
C SER A 696 -33.97 43.61 -4.89
N SER A 697 -34.49 43.55 -3.67
CA SER A 697 -34.22 44.55 -2.62
C SER A 697 -34.48 43.99 -1.22
N LEU A 698 -33.85 44.59 -0.19
CA LEU A 698 -34.11 44.27 1.21
C LEU A 698 -35.58 44.52 1.59
N GLN A 699 -36.16 45.61 1.10
CA GLN A 699 -37.58 45.90 1.32
C GLN A 699 -38.49 44.88 0.63
N GLY A 700 -38.06 44.31 -0.51
CA GLY A 700 -38.72 43.17 -1.16
C GLY A 700 -38.76 41.94 -0.25
N LEU A 701 -37.63 41.59 0.37
CA LEU A 701 -37.54 40.46 1.32
C LEU A 701 -38.43 40.66 2.55
N HIS A 702 -38.44 41.85 3.16
CA HIS A 702 -39.34 42.15 4.28
C HIS A 702 -40.82 42.11 3.88
N ARG A 703 -41.18 42.61 2.70
CA ARG A 703 -42.56 42.51 2.18
C ARG A 703 -42.95 41.06 1.89
N LEU A 704 -42.02 40.24 1.41
CA LEU A 704 -42.25 38.82 1.21
C LEU A 704 -42.50 38.13 2.55
N ALA A 705 -41.67 38.39 3.56
CA ALA A 705 -41.84 37.85 4.92
C ALA A 705 -43.25 38.17 5.49
N ALA A 706 -43.72 39.41 5.32
CA ALA A 706 -45.05 39.83 5.78
C ALA A 706 -46.23 39.18 5.02
N ARG A 707 -45.98 38.60 3.85
CA ARG A 707 -47.01 37.95 3.00
C ARG A 707 -47.03 36.43 3.10
N VAL A 708 -45.99 35.83 3.68
CA VAL A 708 -45.90 34.37 3.82
C VAL A 708 -46.72 33.95 5.03
N ASN A 709 -47.72 33.09 4.81
CA ASN A 709 -48.66 32.63 5.85
C ASN A 709 -48.03 31.70 6.91
N ASN A 710 -46.81 31.22 6.70
CA ASN A 710 -46.10 30.36 7.63
C ASN A 710 -45.13 31.20 8.48
N ASP A 711 -45.44 31.36 9.77
CA ASP A 711 -44.66 32.18 10.70
C ASP A 711 -43.18 31.77 10.77
N ARG A 712 -42.86 30.48 10.65
CA ARG A 712 -41.46 30.01 10.66
C ARG A 712 -40.71 30.45 9.42
N ASP A 713 -41.34 30.34 8.26
CA ASP A 713 -40.73 30.76 6.99
C ASP A 713 -40.64 32.31 6.93
N ALA A 714 -41.65 33.03 7.39
CA ALA A 714 -41.62 34.49 7.53
C ALA A 714 -40.47 34.95 8.45
N GLN A 715 -40.28 34.31 9.61
CA GLN A 715 -39.18 34.62 10.52
C GLN A 715 -37.80 34.33 9.90
N ARG A 716 -37.67 33.23 9.14
CA ARG A 716 -36.42 32.87 8.44
C ARG A 716 -36.05 33.86 7.35
N ILE A 717 -37.04 34.36 6.60
CA ILE A 717 -36.84 35.41 5.58
C ILE A 717 -36.44 36.72 6.25
N THR A 718 -37.09 37.09 7.35
CA THR A 718 -36.76 38.29 8.13
C THR A 718 -35.31 38.22 8.62
N THR A 719 -34.94 37.11 9.25
CA THR A 719 -33.56 36.86 9.70
C THR A 719 -32.56 36.95 8.54
N PHE A 720 -32.92 36.46 7.34
CA PHE A 720 -32.05 36.56 6.16
C PHE A 720 -31.84 37.98 5.68
N ALA A 721 -32.90 38.78 5.65
CA ALA A 721 -32.78 40.19 5.32
C ALA A 721 -32.00 40.97 6.40
N ASP A 722 -32.19 40.63 7.68
CA ASP A 722 -31.46 41.25 8.80
C ASP A 722 -29.96 40.92 8.76
N ASP A 723 -29.59 39.69 8.39
CA ASP A 723 -28.19 39.30 8.21
C ASP A 723 -27.53 40.07 7.06
N ILE A 724 -28.23 40.25 5.93
CA ILE A 724 -27.74 41.09 4.83
C ILE A 724 -27.58 42.54 5.29
N ALA A 725 -28.57 43.10 6.00
CA ALA A 725 -28.51 44.47 6.51
C ALA A 725 -27.35 44.67 7.50
N ARG A 726 -27.10 43.68 8.38
CA ARG A 726 -25.96 43.67 9.31
C ARG A 726 -24.63 43.72 8.56
N LEU A 727 -24.44 42.81 7.61
CA LEU A 727 -23.22 42.78 6.80
C LEU A 727 -23.06 44.04 5.96
N HIS A 728 -24.16 44.64 5.48
CA HIS A 728 -24.13 45.93 4.79
C HIS A 728 -23.64 47.07 5.70
N GLY A 729 -24.10 47.12 6.94
CA GLY A 729 -23.59 48.07 7.94
C GLY A 729 -22.08 47.90 8.21
N LEU A 730 -21.63 46.64 8.34
CA LEU A 730 -20.22 46.31 8.51
C LEU A 730 -19.38 46.69 7.28
N ALA A 731 -19.82 46.36 6.08
CA ALA A 731 -19.08 46.65 4.84
C ALA A 731 -18.88 48.14 4.58
N ARG A 732 -19.75 49.01 5.12
CA ARG A 732 -19.61 50.49 5.02
C ARG A 732 -18.55 51.08 5.94
N SER A 733 -18.18 50.39 7.01
CA SER A 733 -17.34 50.94 8.09
C SER A 733 -16.14 50.08 8.47
N GLY A 734 -16.13 48.81 8.06
CA GLY A 734 -15.09 47.84 8.31
C GLY A 734 -14.43 47.31 7.04
N SER A 735 -13.52 46.38 7.23
CA SER A 735 -12.74 45.71 6.19
C SER A 735 -13.43 44.45 5.65
N ALA A 736 -12.92 43.92 4.55
CA ALA A 736 -13.33 42.61 4.03
C ALA A 736 -13.13 41.49 5.07
N ALA A 737 -12.10 41.60 5.91
CA ALA A 737 -11.85 40.66 6.99
C ALA A 737 -12.94 40.73 8.07
N ASP A 738 -13.42 41.93 8.41
CA ASP A 738 -14.51 42.11 9.38
C ASP A 738 -15.82 41.50 8.86
N VAL A 739 -16.13 41.72 7.57
CA VAL A 739 -17.33 41.15 6.92
C VAL A 739 -17.25 39.63 6.88
N LEU A 740 -16.11 39.06 6.46
CA LEU A 740 -15.93 37.61 6.40
C LEU A 740 -15.92 36.97 7.79
N GLY A 741 -15.34 37.64 8.80
CA GLY A 741 -15.37 37.21 10.19
C GLY A 741 -16.80 37.13 10.74
N SER A 742 -17.60 38.20 10.55
CA SER A 742 -19.02 38.20 10.96
C SER A 742 -19.85 37.19 10.16
N LEU A 743 -19.56 37.00 8.87
CA LEU A 743 -20.22 35.98 8.06
C LEU A 743 -19.93 34.55 8.57
N ALA A 744 -18.67 34.27 8.92
CA ALA A 744 -18.26 32.97 9.42
C ALA A 744 -18.89 32.65 10.78
N VAL A 745 -18.91 33.63 11.70
CA VAL A 745 -19.31 33.45 13.10
C VAL A 745 -20.78 33.82 13.33
N ASP A 746 -21.17 35.06 13.07
CA ASP A 746 -22.49 35.60 13.46
C ASP A 746 -23.62 35.13 12.54
N VAL A 747 -23.37 35.16 11.22
CA VAL A 747 -24.34 34.66 10.23
C VAL A 747 -24.35 33.12 10.22
N GLY A 748 -23.24 32.49 10.63
CA GLY A 748 -23.12 31.05 10.81
C GLY A 748 -22.63 30.29 9.57
N LEU A 749 -21.96 30.95 8.62
CA LEU A 749 -21.42 30.27 7.44
C LEU A 749 -20.37 29.22 7.86
N GLY A 750 -19.50 29.54 8.83
CA GLY A 750 -18.47 28.63 9.33
C GLY A 750 -19.06 27.34 9.89
N ALA A 751 -20.08 27.45 10.75
CA ALA A 751 -20.79 26.29 11.29
C ALA A 751 -21.45 25.44 10.19
N SER A 752 -22.09 26.09 9.20
CA SER A 752 -22.70 25.39 8.07
C SER A 752 -21.69 24.67 7.18
N ILE A 753 -20.49 25.25 7.01
CA ILE A 753 -19.40 24.61 6.26
C ILE A 753 -18.79 23.46 7.06
N ALA A 754 -18.61 23.61 8.37
CA ALA A 754 -18.14 22.53 9.24
C ALA A 754 -19.08 21.31 9.19
N THR A 755 -20.40 21.52 9.25
CA THR A 755 -21.38 20.42 9.10
C THR A 755 -21.25 19.71 7.75
N LEU A 756 -20.85 20.43 6.68
CA LEU A 756 -20.65 19.84 5.37
C LEU A 756 -19.38 18.99 5.30
N ASP A 757 -18.30 19.47 5.92
CA ASP A 757 -17.06 18.70 6.07
C ASP A 757 -17.33 17.41 6.85
N ASP A 758 -18.12 17.47 7.93
CA ASP A 758 -18.51 16.29 8.74
C ASP A 758 -19.43 15.31 7.99
N SER A 759 -20.27 15.83 7.08
CA SER A 759 -21.22 15.02 6.31
C SER A 759 -20.57 14.22 5.17
N ARG A 760 -19.35 14.57 4.75
CA ARG A 760 -18.62 13.86 3.68
C ARG A 760 -17.67 12.86 4.31
N ARG A 761 -18.05 11.58 4.30
CA ARG A 761 -17.23 10.49 4.87
C ARG A 761 -16.29 9.81 3.86
N GLY A 762 -16.32 10.21 2.59
CA GLY A 762 -15.43 9.70 1.53
C GLY A 762 -13.95 10.09 1.70
N MET A 763 -13.07 9.41 0.97
CA MET A 763 -11.61 9.51 1.10
C MET A 763 -11.07 10.84 0.54
N ASN A 764 -11.77 11.48 -0.41
CA ASN A 764 -11.61 12.91 -0.73
C ASN A 764 -12.58 13.78 0.05
N ARG A 765 -12.34 13.96 1.36
CA ARG A 765 -12.98 15.03 2.13
C ARG A 765 -12.49 16.37 1.57
N ALA A 766 -13.27 17.00 0.69
CA ALA A 766 -13.00 18.39 0.33
C ALA A 766 -13.16 19.22 1.60
N ALA A 767 -12.05 19.66 2.17
CA ALA A 767 -11.98 20.44 3.39
C ALA A 767 -12.42 21.89 3.09
N GLN A 768 -13.73 22.11 3.09
CA GLN A 768 -14.33 23.39 2.71
C GLN A 768 -14.10 24.46 3.78
N ASN A 769 -13.85 24.07 5.03
CA ASN A 769 -13.53 25.06 6.07
C ASN A 769 -12.19 25.77 5.79
N ASP A 770 -11.23 25.07 5.17
CA ASP A 770 -9.92 25.64 4.83
C ASP A 770 -10.05 26.73 3.75
N ASP A 771 -11.13 26.69 2.96
CA ASP A 771 -11.47 27.76 2.02
C ASP A 771 -11.80 29.05 2.75
N LEU A 772 -12.50 28.99 3.89
CA LEU A 772 -12.82 30.17 4.69
C LEU A 772 -11.57 30.74 5.35
N VAL A 773 -10.66 29.88 5.81
CA VAL A 773 -9.33 30.28 6.32
C VAL A 773 -8.55 31.00 5.21
N ALA A 774 -8.52 30.44 3.99
CA ALA A 774 -7.88 31.08 2.85
C ALA A 774 -8.52 32.44 2.52
N MET A 775 -9.84 32.55 2.57
CA MET A 775 -10.56 33.81 2.33
C MET A 775 -10.21 34.87 3.37
N ALA A 776 -10.09 34.51 4.65
CA ALA A 776 -9.68 35.43 5.70
C ALA A 776 -8.25 35.97 5.49
N GLN A 777 -7.30 35.11 5.10
CA GLN A 777 -5.94 35.55 4.77
C GLN A 777 -5.92 36.47 3.53
N LEU A 778 -6.68 36.14 2.50
CA LEU A 778 -6.82 36.97 1.29
C LEU A 778 -7.41 38.35 1.59
N ALA A 779 -8.33 38.44 2.55
CA ALA A 779 -8.96 39.70 2.94
C ALA A 779 -7.97 40.72 3.54
N SER A 780 -6.84 40.23 4.04
CA SER A 780 -5.74 41.09 4.51
C SER A 780 -4.99 41.76 3.35
N LEU A 781 -4.95 41.13 2.17
CA LEU A 781 -4.33 41.69 0.96
C LEU A 781 -5.24 42.70 0.24
N GLN A 782 -6.55 42.53 0.38
CA GLN A 782 -7.55 43.45 -0.16
C GLN A 782 -8.59 43.78 0.92
N PRO A 783 -8.37 44.84 1.71
CA PRO A 783 -9.25 45.17 2.84
C PRO A 783 -10.56 45.82 2.41
N ASP A 784 -10.72 46.30 1.16
CA ASP A 784 -11.97 46.89 0.67
C ASP A 784 -12.97 45.79 0.26
N PRO A 785 -14.11 45.64 0.98
CA PRO A 785 -15.12 44.63 0.65
C PRO A 785 -15.66 44.75 -0.77
N ALA A 786 -15.78 45.97 -1.31
CA ALA A 786 -16.37 46.20 -2.63
C ALA A 786 -15.43 45.76 -3.76
N ARG A 787 -14.11 45.83 -3.52
CA ARG A 787 -13.09 45.44 -4.49
C ARG A 787 -12.65 43.99 -4.36
N PHE A 788 -12.89 43.34 -3.21
CA PHE A 788 -12.39 42.00 -2.93
C PHE A 788 -12.72 40.96 -4.01
N GLY A 789 -13.99 40.82 -4.39
CA GLY A 789 -14.43 39.82 -5.37
C GLY A 789 -13.84 40.02 -6.78
N PRO A 790 -13.97 41.22 -7.37
CA PRO A 790 -13.32 41.55 -8.65
C PRO A 790 -11.81 41.36 -8.62
N TRP A 791 -11.14 41.87 -7.58
CA TRP A 791 -9.70 41.74 -7.39
C TRP A 791 -9.27 40.27 -7.36
N LEU A 792 -9.96 39.42 -6.58
CA LEU A 792 -9.61 38.01 -6.47
C LEU A 792 -9.66 37.30 -7.84
N ARG A 793 -10.70 37.53 -8.64
CA ARG A 793 -10.80 36.93 -9.99
C ARG A 793 -9.69 37.40 -10.91
N GLU A 794 -9.39 38.69 -10.90
CA GLU A 794 -8.33 39.29 -11.71
C GLU A 794 -6.96 38.68 -11.36
N GLN A 795 -6.63 38.59 -10.06
CA GLN A 795 -5.35 38.04 -9.62
C GLN A 795 -5.22 36.53 -9.92
N LEU A 796 -6.29 35.76 -9.78
CA LEU A 796 -6.28 34.32 -10.08
C LEU A 796 -6.09 34.04 -11.58
N ALA A 797 -6.57 34.93 -12.45
CA ALA A 797 -6.44 34.81 -13.91
C ALA A 797 -5.03 35.14 -14.43
N GLN A 798 -4.13 35.68 -13.60
CA GLN A 798 -2.77 35.98 -14.03
C GLN A 798 -2.00 34.72 -14.46
N PRO A 799 -1.20 34.79 -15.53
CA PRO A 799 -0.44 33.65 -16.02
C PRO A 799 0.63 33.21 -15.01
N ARG A 800 0.86 31.91 -14.93
CA ARG A 800 1.92 31.32 -14.10
C ARG A 800 3.26 31.33 -14.85
N ASN A 801 4.34 31.43 -14.08
CA ASN A 801 5.70 31.39 -14.62
C ASN A 801 6.35 30.04 -14.27
N SER A 802 6.86 29.32 -15.26
CA SER A 802 7.54 28.03 -15.07
C SER A 802 8.85 28.13 -14.30
N SER A 803 9.43 29.33 -14.17
CA SER A 803 10.66 29.62 -13.41
C SER A 803 10.36 30.35 -12.09
N GLY A 804 9.10 30.38 -11.64
CA GLY A 804 8.68 31.01 -10.39
C GLY A 804 8.86 30.13 -9.14
N VAL A 805 8.53 30.69 -7.98
CA VAL A 805 8.44 29.96 -6.70
C VAL A 805 7.40 28.86 -6.82
N THR A 806 7.77 27.62 -6.48
CA THR A 806 6.87 26.47 -6.59
C THR A 806 5.85 26.48 -5.46
N LEU A 807 4.56 26.48 -5.80
CA LEU A 807 3.44 26.39 -4.86
C LEU A 807 2.73 25.05 -5.03
N ALA A 808 2.75 24.21 -3.99
CA ALA A 808 2.14 22.89 -4.06
C ALA A 808 1.79 22.33 -2.68
N THR A 809 0.88 21.36 -2.64
CA THR A 809 0.65 20.56 -1.44
C THR A 809 1.75 19.54 -1.23
N VAL A 810 1.99 19.16 0.03
CA VAL A 810 3.01 18.16 0.39
C VAL A 810 2.85 16.85 -0.39
N HIS A 811 1.62 16.36 -0.56
CA HIS A 811 1.32 15.13 -1.31
C HIS A 811 1.76 15.19 -2.77
N ARG A 812 1.67 16.36 -3.41
CA ARG A 812 2.00 16.55 -4.84
C ARG A 812 3.51 16.63 -5.08
N VAL A 813 4.29 16.99 -4.06
CA VAL A 813 5.73 17.17 -4.16
C VAL A 813 6.56 16.00 -3.66
N LYS A 814 5.92 14.89 -3.29
CA LYS A 814 6.64 13.66 -2.94
C LYS A 814 7.60 13.27 -4.09
N GLY A 815 8.82 12.88 -3.71
CA GLY A 815 9.91 12.59 -4.65
C GLY A 815 10.67 13.82 -5.17
N GLN A 816 10.17 15.04 -5.00
CA GLN A 816 10.86 16.27 -5.43
C GLN A 816 11.72 16.86 -4.29
N GLU A 817 12.49 17.89 -4.59
CA GLU A 817 13.39 18.57 -3.64
C GLU A 817 13.80 19.96 -4.13
N TRP A 818 14.02 20.89 -3.20
CA TRP A 818 14.38 22.30 -3.46
C TRP A 818 15.49 22.75 -2.51
N PRO A 819 16.39 23.67 -2.92
CA PRO A 819 17.29 24.36 -2.02
C PRO A 819 16.59 24.92 -0.78
N VAL A 820 15.51 25.68 -0.97
CA VAL A 820 14.76 26.32 0.11
C VAL A 820 13.30 25.85 0.10
N VAL A 821 12.79 25.46 1.26
CA VAL A 821 11.39 25.12 1.46
C VAL A 821 10.78 25.99 2.55
N VAL A 822 9.58 26.51 2.32
CA VAL A 822 8.78 27.20 3.33
C VAL A 822 7.52 26.36 3.57
N LEU A 823 7.35 25.85 4.78
CA LEU A 823 6.14 25.16 5.20
C LEU A 823 5.18 26.22 5.76
N HIS A 824 4.16 26.54 4.97
CA HIS A 824 3.18 27.57 5.31
C HIS A 824 2.13 27.01 6.28
N HIS A 825 1.79 27.82 7.29
CA HIS A 825 0.64 27.62 8.17
C HIS A 825 0.65 26.25 8.88
N ALA A 826 1.72 25.98 9.62
CA ALA A 826 1.90 24.80 10.47
C ALA A 826 1.09 24.90 11.77
N GLU A 827 -0.25 24.92 11.65
CA GLU A 827 -1.20 25.03 12.76
C GLU A 827 -1.81 23.68 13.17
N ALA A 828 -2.41 23.64 14.37
CA ALA A 828 -2.96 22.43 14.99
C ALA A 828 -4.14 21.81 14.24
N ASP A 829 -4.81 22.56 13.38
CA ASP A 829 -5.92 22.11 12.53
C ASP A 829 -5.46 21.67 11.12
N GLN A 830 -4.22 22.00 10.73
CA GLN A 830 -3.59 21.62 9.47
C GLN A 830 -2.60 20.47 9.62
N TYR A 831 -1.91 20.39 10.76
CA TYR A 831 -0.90 19.39 11.04
C TYR A 831 -1.01 18.93 12.51
N PRO A 832 -1.65 17.78 12.80
CA PRO A 832 -2.40 16.94 11.88
C PRO A 832 -3.61 17.69 11.32
N HIS A 833 -4.00 17.37 10.09
CA HIS A 833 -5.24 17.91 9.54
C HIS A 833 -6.42 17.48 10.41
N ARG A 834 -7.30 18.41 10.79
CA ARG A 834 -8.47 18.19 11.68
C ARG A 834 -9.42 17.05 11.24
N LEU A 835 -9.36 16.71 9.96
CA LEU A 835 -10.21 15.75 9.28
C LEU A 835 -9.50 14.40 9.06
N ALA A 836 -8.23 14.29 9.45
CA ALA A 836 -7.45 13.06 9.38
C ALA A 836 -7.72 12.19 10.61
N GLU A 837 -7.85 10.89 10.41
CA GLU A 837 -8.03 9.91 11.48
C GLU A 837 -6.70 9.26 11.89
N ASP A 838 -5.74 9.17 10.95
CA ASP A 838 -4.40 8.64 11.20
C ASP A 838 -3.40 9.77 11.46
N HIS A 839 -3.14 10.03 12.74
CA HIS A 839 -2.11 10.99 13.16
C HIS A 839 -0.69 10.54 12.77
N GLU A 840 -0.42 9.24 12.68
CA GLU A 840 0.91 8.76 12.27
C GLU A 840 1.17 9.08 10.80
N GLU A 841 0.16 8.93 9.93
CA GLU A 841 0.23 9.36 8.53
C GLU A 841 0.45 10.88 8.43
N GLU A 842 -0.28 11.69 9.20
CA GLU A 842 -0.08 13.15 9.19
C GLU A 842 1.33 13.56 9.67
N ARG A 843 1.95 12.82 10.61
CA ARG A 843 3.37 13.03 10.94
C ARG A 843 4.29 12.68 9.76
N ARG A 844 3.99 11.61 9.01
CA ARG A 844 4.74 11.26 7.79
C ARG A 844 4.59 12.36 6.73
N VAL A 845 3.41 12.96 6.59
CA VAL A 845 3.20 14.14 5.71
C VAL A 845 4.12 15.29 6.15
N PHE A 846 4.11 15.65 7.43
CA PHE A 846 4.98 16.73 7.92
C PHE A 846 6.48 16.39 7.77
N HIS A 847 6.87 15.14 8.02
CA HIS A 847 8.22 14.63 7.75
C HIS A 847 8.62 14.77 6.27
N VAL A 848 7.74 14.40 5.35
CA VAL A 848 7.97 14.56 3.91
C VAL A 848 8.20 16.03 3.58
N ALA A 849 7.40 16.94 4.14
CA ALA A 849 7.54 18.38 3.92
C ALA A 849 8.92 18.90 4.34
N LEU A 850 9.39 18.54 5.54
CA LEU A 850 10.72 18.93 6.03
C LEU A 850 11.84 18.39 5.13
N THR A 851 11.75 17.12 4.73
CA THR A 851 12.79 16.41 3.96
C THR A 851 12.79 16.74 2.46
N ARG A 852 11.96 17.69 2.00
CA ARG A 852 12.07 18.26 0.64
C ARG A 852 13.19 19.29 0.53
N ALA A 853 13.63 19.87 1.65
CA ALA A 853 14.67 20.90 1.68
C ALA A 853 16.07 20.32 1.49
N ARG A 854 16.88 20.98 0.66
CA ARG A 854 18.30 20.67 0.47
C ARG A 854 19.24 21.55 1.30
N GLN A 855 18.83 22.79 1.59
CA GLN A 855 19.66 23.75 2.31
C GLN A 855 18.91 24.35 3.50
N GLN A 856 17.67 24.78 3.31
CA GLN A 856 16.90 25.47 4.35
C GLN A 856 15.43 25.06 4.34
N VAL A 857 14.86 24.89 5.53
CA VAL A 857 13.41 24.81 5.73
C VAL A 857 12.96 25.85 6.75
N THR A 858 11.95 26.63 6.39
CA THR A 858 11.28 27.57 7.30
C THR A 858 9.87 27.08 7.59
N VAL A 859 9.60 26.73 8.84
CA VAL A 859 8.26 26.34 9.32
C VAL A 859 7.58 27.57 9.89
N VAL A 860 6.52 28.03 9.23
CA VAL A 860 5.73 29.19 9.66
C VAL A 860 4.58 28.72 10.54
N VAL A 861 4.55 29.22 11.77
CA VAL A 861 3.63 28.81 12.83
C VAL A 861 2.74 29.99 13.20
N GLY A 862 1.44 29.75 13.22
CA GLY A 862 0.44 30.77 13.58
C GLY A 862 0.12 30.83 15.07
N ALA A 863 -1.10 31.26 15.38
CA ALA A 863 -1.57 31.46 16.75
C ALA A 863 -1.76 30.14 17.51
N SER A 864 -2.13 29.05 16.82
CA SER A 864 -2.30 27.72 17.38
C SER A 864 -1.27 26.76 16.78
N PRO A 865 -0.06 26.63 17.37
CA PRO A 865 1.00 25.81 16.82
C PRO A 865 0.60 24.34 16.66
N SER A 866 0.98 23.75 15.53
CA SER A 866 0.91 22.32 15.34
C SER A 866 1.64 21.56 16.46
N PRO A 867 1.06 20.48 17.04
CA PRO A 867 1.78 19.61 17.98
C PRO A 867 3.08 19.03 17.37
N PHE A 868 3.14 18.85 16.05
CA PHE A 868 4.31 18.31 15.36
C PHE A 868 5.53 19.24 15.42
N VAL A 869 5.32 20.55 15.56
CA VAL A 869 6.39 21.53 15.79
C VAL A 869 7.07 21.30 17.15
N THR A 870 6.32 20.80 18.13
CA THR A 870 6.86 20.41 19.44
C THR A 870 7.54 19.04 19.33
N GLU A 871 6.88 18.06 18.71
CA GLU A 871 7.39 16.69 18.57
C GLU A 871 8.72 16.63 17.80
N MET A 872 8.95 17.48 16.79
CA MET A 872 10.24 17.53 16.08
C MET A 872 11.41 18.07 16.94
N ARG A 873 11.11 18.64 18.11
CA ARG A 873 12.09 19.19 19.07
C ARG A 873 12.24 18.33 20.33
N SER A 874 11.36 17.37 20.56
CA SER A 874 11.36 16.51 21.76
C SER A 874 11.65 15.05 21.42
N GLU A 875 12.27 14.33 22.34
CA GLU A 875 12.37 12.88 22.24
C GLU A 875 11.06 12.22 22.70
N PRO A 876 10.58 11.16 22.04
CA PRO A 876 9.39 10.45 22.48
C PRO A 876 9.61 9.81 23.86
N ALA A 877 8.58 9.87 24.72
CA ALA A 877 8.65 9.33 26.08
C ALA A 877 9.07 7.84 26.13
N ALA A 878 8.69 7.06 25.11
CA ALA A 878 9.07 5.66 24.97
C ALA A 878 10.58 5.45 24.70
N PHE A 879 11.27 6.44 24.13
CA PHE A 879 12.68 6.38 23.78
C PHE A 879 13.58 6.88 24.93
N ALA A 880 13.09 7.81 25.75
CA ALA A 880 13.77 8.26 26.97
C ALA A 880 14.03 7.12 27.97
N ALA A 881 13.27 6.02 27.90
CA ALA A 881 13.47 4.81 28.71
C ALA A 881 14.45 3.80 28.10
N GLN A 882 14.88 3.97 26.83
CA GLN A 882 15.68 3.00 26.07
C GLN A 882 17.12 3.45 25.79
N VAL A 883 17.55 4.62 26.27
CA VAL A 883 18.96 5.06 26.10
C VAL A 883 19.86 4.20 27.02
N PRO A 884 20.80 3.41 26.49
CA PRO A 884 21.84 2.81 27.32
C PRO A 884 22.77 3.96 27.73
N VAL A 885 22.82 4.28 29.02
CA VAL A 885 23.90 5.07 29.58
C VAL A 885 25.20 4.30 29.29
N VAL A 886 26.03 4.84 28.40
CA VAL A 886 27.41 4.36 28.22
C VAL A 886 28.18 4.71 29.48
N ALA A 887 28.10 3.85 30.50
CA ALA A 887 28.86 3.98 31.73
C ALA A 887 30.19 3.21 31.62
N ARG A 888 31.28 3.95 31.77
CA ARG A 888 32.65 3.43 31.90
C ARG A 888 32.73 2.38 33.02
N VAL A 889 33.44 1.29 32.73
CA VAL A 889 33.80 0.23 33.68
C VAL A 889 34.70 0.78 34.79
N SER A 890 34.29 0.64 36.05
CA SER A 890 35.20 0.57 37.19
C SER A 890 34.63 -0.34 38.29
N GLN A 891 35.52 -1.01 39.01
CA GLN A 891 35.32 -2.22 39.80
C GLN A 891 34.76 -2.00 41.22
N ARG A 892 34.00 -3.00 41.69
CA ARG A 892 33.77 -3.52 43.06
C ARG A 892 33.16 -2.59 44.14
N ASP A 893 31.97 -2.96 44.63
CA ASP A 893 31.77 -3.62 45.94
C ASP A 893 30.31 -4.14 46.07
N ALA A 894 30.12 -5.22 46.84
CA ALA A 894 28.82 -5.83 47.16
C ALA A 894 28.59 -5.81 48.69
N PRO A 895 27.40 -6.16 49.20
CA PRO A 895 26.09 -5.53 49.00
C PRO A 895 25.45 -5.13 50.37
N ARG A 896 24.33 -4.40 50.35
CA ARG A 896 23.44 -4.28 51.52
C ARG A 896 21.97 -4.35 51.07
N PRO A 897 21.11 -5.14 51.75
CA PRO A 897 19.74 -5.37 51.31
C PRO A 897 18.82 -4.22 51.73
N ALA A 898 17.94 -3.82 50.82
CA ALA A 898 16.87 -2.86 51.03
C ALA A 898 15.63 -3.36 50.24
N PRO A 899 14.41 -2.95 50.65
CA PRO A 899 13.29 -3.84 50.88
C PRO A 899 12.50 -4.22 49.62
N ALA A 900 11.74 -5.31 49.74
CA ALA A 900 10.86 -5.86 48.72
C ALA A 900 10.05 -4.76 48.00
N ARG A 901 10.28 -4.62 46.70
CA ARG A 901 9.45 -3.84 45.79
C ARG A 901 8.57 -4.79 44.99
N ASP A 902 7.32 -4.40 44.84
CA ASP A 902 6.29 -5.02 44.01
C ASP A 902 6.84 -5.57 42.71
N THR A 903 6.57 -6.86 42.49
CA THR A 903 6.83 -7.58 41.23
C THR A 903 5.84 -7.11 40.16
N GLN A 904 6.07 -5.93 39.58
CA GLN A 904 5.47 -5.58 38.30
C GLN A 904 6.39 -6.06 37.18
N PHE A 905 5.98 -7.12 36.48
CA PHE A 905 6.65 -7.57 35.27
C PHE A 905 6.44 -6.54 34.14
N PRO A 906 7.45 -6.29 33.30
CA PRO A 906 7.28 -5.44 32.13
C PRO A 906 6.18 -5.99 31.20
N LYS A 907 5.40 -5.09 30.59
CA LYS A 907 4.36 -5.42 29.61
C LYS A 907 4.94 -6.33 28.51
N GLY A 908 4.28 -7.46 28.26
CA GLY A 908 4.75 -8.47 27.29
C GLY A 908 5.61 -9.58 27.90
N THR A 909 5.39 -9.92 29.17
CA THR A 909 5.99 -11.13 29.79
C THR A 909 4.98 -12.28 29.74
N VAL A 910 5.38 -13.44 29.22
CA VAL A 910 4.56 -14.67 29.22
C VAL A 910 4.92 -15.46 30.47
N LEU A 911 4.00 -15.53 31.43
CA LEU A 911 4.26 -16.20 32.71
C LEU A 911 4.17 -17.71 32.56
N ALA A 912 5.24 -18.40 32.94
CA ALA A 912 5.40 -19.82 32.74
C ALA A 912 4.69 -20.62 33.85
N ALA A 913 3.86 -21.59 33.45
CA ALA A 913 3.13 -22.48 34.35
C ALA A 913 3.10 -23.91 33.77
N PRO A 914 3.12 -24.97 34.61
CA PRO A 914 2.88 -26.33 34.14
C PRO A 914 1.54 -26.44 33.40
N GLY A 915 1.53 -27.11 32.24
CA GLY A 915 0.39 -27.22 31.33
C GLY A 915 0.30 -26.12 30.27
N LEU A 916 1.03 -25.02 30.40
CA LEU A 916 1.04 -23.97 29.37
C LEU A 916 1.73 -24.47 28.09
N VAL A 917 1.04 -24.34 26.97
CA VAL A 917 1.58 -24.72 25.66
C VAL A 917 2.32 -23.53 25.05
N LEU A 918 3.62 -23.71 24.83
CA LEU A 918 4.49 -22.77 24.13
C LEU A 918 4.63 -23.19 22.68
N VAL A 919 4.53 -22.23 21.77
CA VAL A 919 4.77 -22.42 20.34
C VAL A 919 6.16 -21.87 20.03
N ASP A 920 7.07 -22.77 19.68
CA ASP A 920 8.42 -22.41 19.22
C ASP A 920 8.74 -23.16 17.93
N GLY A 921 9.09 -22.42 16.88
CA GLY A 921 9.30 -22.97 15.54
C GLY A 921 8.06 -23.64 14.92
N GLY A 922 6.86 -23.19 15.30
CA GLY A 922 5.59 -23.78 14.82
C GLY A 922 5.16 -25.06 15.54
N GLN A 923 5.96 -25.54 16.49
CA GLN A 923 5.71 -26.76 17.24
C GLN A 923 5.19 -26.42 18.65
N GLU A 924 4.25 -27.23 19.15
CA GLU A 924 3.61 -27.05 20.46
C GLU A 924 4.34 -27.82 21.56
N TRP A 925 4.83 -27.10 22.56
CA TRP A 925 5.58 -27.62 23.69
C TRP A 925 4.81 -27.36 24.98
N THR A 926 4.31 -28.42 25.61
CA THR A 926 3.58 -28.29 26.87
C THR A 926 4.57 -28.21 28.03
N ILE A 927 4.59 -27.11 28.77
CA ILE A 927 5.45 -26.95 29.94
C ILE A 927 5.07 -28.02 30.98
N GLU A 928 6.05 -28.76 31.48
CA GLU A 928 5.80 -29.77 32.51
C GLU A 928 6.36 -29.36 33.86
N THR A 929 7.55 -28.76 33.86
CA THR A 929 8.20 -28.29 35.08
C THR A 929 8.75 -26.88 34.89
N VAL A 930 8.51 -26.05 35.90
CA VAL A 930 8.97 -24.67 35.97
C VAL A 930 10.03 -24.60 37.05
N THR A 931 11.21 -24.09 36.69
CA THR A 931 12.36 -23.92 37.59
C THR A 931 12.76 -22.44 37.65
N ALA A 932 13.59 -22.07 38.64
CA ALA A 932 14.07 -20.70 38.78
C ALA A 932 14.82 -20.17 37.53
N ASP A 933 15.47 -21.07 36.78
CA ASP A 933 16.31 -20.72 35.63
C ASP A 933 15.62 -20.93 34.26
N GLY A 934 14.36 -21.38 34.26
CA GLY A 934 13.59 -21.60 33.04
C GLY A 934 12.56 -22.72 33.17
N VAL A 935 11.98 -23.14 32.06
CA VAL A 935 10.98 -24.23 32.02
C VAL A 935 11.43 -25.39 31.16
N VAL A 936 10.97 -26.58 31.53
CA VAL A 936 11.11 -27.79 30.72
C VAL A 936 9.74 -28.12 30.16
N ALA A 937 9.64 -28.19 28.84
CA ALA A 937 8.41 -28.46 28.10
C ALA A 937 8.57 -29.68 27.19
N ARG A 938 7.49 -30.42 26.97
CA ARG A 938 7.48 -31.69 26.27
C ARG A 938 6.56 -31.64 25.06
N MET A 939 6.99 -32.30 24.00
CA MET A 939 6.21 -32.57 22.79
C MET A 939 6.38 -34.05 22.45
N GLY A 940 5.34 -34.85 22.66
CA GLY A 940 5.43 -36.32 22.54
C GLY A 940 6.43 -36.92 23.53
N THR A 941 7.44 -37.64 23.03
CA THR A 941 8.55 -38.20 23.84
C THR A 941 9.75 -37.26 23.98
N VAL A 942 9.74 -36.11 23.29
CA VAL A 942 10.87 -35.19 23.22
C VAL A 942 10.69 -34.07 24.23
N THR A 943 11.73 -33.77 25.00
CA THR A 943 11.73 -32.71 26.03
C THR A 943 12.73 -31.61 25.68
N ARG A 944 12.36 -30.35 25.95
CA ARG A 944 13.17 -29.17 25.66
C ARG A 944 13.12 -28.16 26.79
N ARG A 945 14.23 -27.45 27.03
CA ARG A 945 14.33 -26.41 28.06
C ARG A 945 14.30 -25.02 27.44
N PHE A 946 13.45 -24.14 27.97
CA PHE A 946 13.36 -22.73 27.61
C PHE A 946 13.82 -21.87 28.78
N ALA A 947 14.80 -20.99 28.56
CA ALA A 947 15.34 -20.11 29.60
C ALA A 947 14.37 -18.97 29.94
N VAL A 948 14.43 -18.46 31.18
CA VAL A 948 13.73 -17.21 31.54
C VAL A 948 14.24 -16.07 30.66
N GLY A 949 13.32 -15.28 30.12
CA GLY A 949 13.59 -14.20 29.17
C GLY A 949 13.56 -14.63 27.70
N ALA A 950 13.46 -15.93 27.40
CA ALA A 950 13.33 -16.41 26.03
C ALA A 950 12.04 -15.87 25.39
N ALA A 951 12.13 -15.41 24.14
CA ALA A 951 10.95 -15.00 23.39
C ALA A 951 10.11 -16.25 23.10
N VAL A 952 8.88 -16.27 23.63
CA VAL A 952 7.96 -17.39 23.48
C VAL A 952 6.60 -16.88 23.03
N VAL A 953 5.83 -17.78 22.42
CA VAL A 953 4.43 -17.55 22.08
C VAL A 953 3.61 -18.57 22.85
N SER A 954 2.65 -18.16 23.67
CA SER A 954 1.72 -19.15 24.27
C SER A 954 0.58 -19.47 23.28
N ALA A 955 -0.08 -20.62 23.42
CA ALA A 955 -1.18 -21.05 22.52
C ALA A 955 -2.37 -20.07 22.45
N GLY A 956 -2.44 -19.06 23.33
CA GLY A 956 -3.33 -17.89 23.23
C GLY A 956 -2.81 -16.73 22.35
N ARG A 957 -1.73 -16.93 21.58
CA ARG A 957 -1.02 -15.95 20.74
C ARG A 957 -0.38 -14.77 21.47
N GLN A 958 -0.20 -14.86 22.79
CA GLN A 958 0.53 -13.85 23.54
C GLN A 958 2.04 -14.01 23.26
N ARG A 959 2.65 -13.00 22.63
CA ARG A 959 4.09 -12.96 22.34
C ARG A 959 4.80 -12.17 23.42
N GLY A 960 5.85 -12.74 24.00
CA GLY A 960 6.56 -12.08 25.07
C GLY A 960 7.78 -12.83 25.57
N ALA A 961 8.51 -12.22 26.50
CA ALA A 961 9.63 -12.87 27.18
C ALA A 961 9.08 -13.83 28.26
N LEU A 962 9.57 -15.06 28.29
CA LEU A 962 9.15 -16.07 29.26
C LEU A 962 9.55 -15.65 30.68
N GLY A 963 8.59 -15.34 31.55
CA GLY A 963 8.81 -15.00 32.96
C GLY A 963 8.36 -16.13 33.87
N VAL A 964 9.03 -16.34 35.00
CA VAL A 964 8.60 -17.32 36.01
C VAL A 964 8.09 -16.55 37.22
N THR A 965 6.86 -16.81 37.67
CA THR A 965 6.38 -16.26 38.94
C THR A 965 6.56 -17.28 40.06
N THR A 966 6.93 -16.81 41.24
CA THR A 966 6.93 -17.60 42.47
C THR A 966 5.55 -17.61 43.15
N GLY A 967 4.47 -17.31 42.42
CA GLY A 967 3.09 -17.21 42.91
C GLY A 967 2.12 -18.07 42.10
N ALA A 968 0.95 -18.38 42.68
CA ALA A 968 -0.02 -19.30 42.08
C ALA A 968 -0.51 -18.82 40.70
N ALA A 969 -0.40 -19.71 39.70
CA ALA A 969 -0.82 -19.45 38.33
C ALA A 969 -2.35 -19.26 38.23
N PRO A 970 -2.86 -18.44 37.28
CA PRO A 970 -4.28 -18.26 37.07
C PRO A 970 -4.95 -19.59 36.69
N SER A 971 -6.12 -19.85 37.27
CA SER A 971 -6.88 -21.06 36.99
C SER A 971 -7.45 -21.05 35.55
N PRO A 972 -7.69 -22.22 34.91
CA PRO A 972 -8.41 -22.29 33.64
C PRO A 972 -9.75 -21.55 33.65
N ALA A 973 -10.45 -21.58 34.79
CA ALA A 973 -11.69 -20.83 35.01
C ALA A 973 -11.47 -19.30 34.96
N SER A 974 -10.34 -18.80 35.48
CA SER A 974 -9.98 -17.37 35.41
C SER A 974 -9.68 -16.92 33.98
N ILE A 975 -9.07 -17.78 33.15
CA ILE A 975 -8.80 -17.48 31.73
C ILE A 975 -10.12 -17.40 30.96
N ARG A 976 -11.01 -18.38 31.16
CA ARG A 976 -12.37 -18.38 30.57
C ARG A 976 -13.19 -17.17 31.00
N ALA A 977 -13.13 -16.84 32.29
CA ALA A 977 -13.79 -15.68 32.85
C ALA A 977 -13.36 -14.39 32.15
N HIS A 978 -12.07 -14.23 31.88
CA HIS A 978 -11.57 -13.04 31.19
C HIS A 978 -12.16 -12.88 29.78
N ASP A 979 -12.24 -13.97 29.01
CA ASP A 979 -12.81 -13.93 27.66
C ASP A 979 -14.32 -13.70 27.66
N LEU A 980 -15.05 -14.35 28.57
CA LEU A 980 -16.50 -14.14 28.74
C LEU A 980 -16.81 -12.72 29.18
N LEU A 981 -16.01 -12.14 30.08
CA LEU A 981 -16.15 -10.76 30.52
C LEU A 981 -15.93 -9.75 29.38
N ARG A 982 -14.98 -10.00 28.47
CA ARG A 982 -14.79 -9.16 27.27
C ARG A 982 -15.99 -9.21 26.34
N GLN A 983 -16.54 -10.40 26.09
CA GLN A 983 -17.73 -10.57 25.26
C GLN A 983 -18.98 -9.92 25.89
N THR A 984 -19.11 -10.02 27.21
CA THR A 984 -20.20 -9.38 27.96
C THR A 984 -20.07 -7.86 27.91
N ARG A 985 -18.87 -7.31 28.08
CA ARG A 985 -18.61 -5.87 27.91
C ARG A 985 -18.99 -5.37 26.51
N ASP A 986 -18.61 -6.11 25.47
CA ASP A 986 -18.88 -5.71 24.08
C ASP A 986 -20.37 -5.72 23.73
N ARG A 987 -21.16 -6.58 24.40
CA ARG A 987 -22.63 -6.57 24.31
C ARG A 987 -23.24 -5.38 25.07
N LEU A 988 -22.70 -5.02 26.22
CA LEU A 988 -23.22 -3.95 27.08
C LEU A 988 -22.87 -2.53 26.59
N ARG A 989 -22.03 -2.39 25.56
CA ARG A 989 -21.45 -1.10 25.16
C ARG A 989 -22.43 -0.09 24.56
N ASN A 990 -23.56 -0.50 23.98
CA ASN A 990 -24.62 0.39 23.44
C ASN A 990 -24.09 1.66 22.72
N GLY A 991 -23.14 1.48 21.79
CA GLY A 991 -22.54 2.57 21.01
C GLY A 991 -21.45 3.39 21.74
N LYS A 992 -21.14 3.08 23.00
CA LYS A 992 -20.04 3.69 23.76
C LYS A 992 -18.73 2.91 23.57
N PRO A 993 -17.56 3.57 23.70
CA PRO A 993 -16.27 2.88 23.69
C PRO A 993 -16.14 1.86 24.83
N ALA A 994 -15.53 0.70 24.56
CA ALA A 994 -15.47 -0.44 25.49
C ALA A 994 -14.89 -0.09 26.87
N TYR A 995 -13.86 0.76 26.93
CA TYR A 995 -13.22 1.18 28.18
C TYR A 995 -14.14 2.00 29.10
N VAL A 996 -15.21 2.60 28.56
CA VAL A 996 -16.22 3.33 29.35
C VAL A 996 -17.05 2.36 30.20
N VAL A 997 -17.27 1.14 29.70
CA VAL A 997 -17.92 0.04 30.44
C VAL A 997 -16.91 -0.55 31.43
N PHE A 998 -15.86 -1.23 30.94
CA PHE A 998 -14.71 -1.69 31.74
C PHE A 998 -13.43 -1.70 30.89
N ASP A 999 -12.33 -1.14 31.43
CA ASP A 999 -11.00 -1.32 30.82
C ASP A 999 -10.48 -2.75 31.01
N ASP A 1000 -9.55 -3.16 30.14
CA ASP A 1000 -9.03 -4.53 30.13
C ASP A 1000 -8.32 -4.90 31.45
N ALA A 1001 -7.64 -3.94 32.10
CA ALA A 1001 -6.98 -4.19 33.40
C ALA A 1001 -7.97 -4.43 34.53
N THR A 1002 -9.17 -3.85 34.46
CA THR A 1002 -10.25 -4.10 35.41
C THR A 1002 -10.89 -5.46 35.14
N LEU A 1003 -11.12 -5.83 33.88
CA LEU A 1003 -11.61 -7.18 33.53
C LEU A 1003 -10.63 -8.29 33.96
N GLU A 1004 -9.33 -8.07 33.78
CA GLU A 1004 -8.28 -8.99 34.22
C GLU A 1004 -8.31 -9.20 35.75
N ARG A 1005 -8.50 -8.12 36.52
CA ARG A 1005 -8.65 -8.21 37.98
C ARG A 1005 -9.92 -8.93 38.40
N ILE A 1006 -11.04 -8.72 37.70
CA ILE A 1006 -12.30 -9.44 37.96
C ILE A 1006 -12.11 -10.94 37.69
N ALA A 1007 -11.50 -11.28 36.55
CA ALA A 1007 -11.26 -12.66 36.14
C ALA A 1007 -10.30 -13.40 37.07
N LEU A 1008 -9.28 -12.71 37.61
CA LEU A 1008 -8.36 -13.27 38.60
C LEU A 1008 -9.01 -13.44 39.98
N ALA A 1009 -9.89 -12.51 40.37
CA ALA A 1009 -10.54 -12.53 41.67
C ALA A 1009 -11.74 -13.50 41.74
N MET A 1010 -12.35 -13.85 40.60
CA MET A 1010 -13.54 -14.72 40.50
C MET A 1010 -14.64 -14.40 41.54
N PRO A 1011 -15.13 -13.14 41.61
CA PRO A 1011 -16.12 -12.76 42.61
C PRO A 1011 -17.45 -13.45 42.36
N THR A 1012 -18.04 -14.02 43.42
CA THR A 1012 -19.34 -14.72 43.36
C THR A 1012 -20.51 -13.85 43.86
N GLU A 1013 -20.24 -12.64 44.35
CA GLU A 1013 -21.24 -11.71 44.87
C GLU A 1013 -20.86 -10.24 44.61
N LEU A 1014 -21.85 -9.35 44.59
CA LEU A 1014 -21.66 -7.92 44.25
C LEU A 1014 -20.73 -7.21 45.24
N ALA A 1015 -20.70 -7.63 46.51
CA ALA A 1015 -19.81 -7.06 47.51
C ALA A 1015 -18.33 -7.34 47.19
N ALA A 1016 -18.02 -8.57 46.77
CA ALA A 1016 -16.68 -8.97 46.34
C ALA A 1016 -16.28 -8.28 45.02
N LEU A 1017 -17.23 -8.08 44.11
CA LEU A 1017 -17.01 -7.34 42.87
C LEU A 1017 -16.71 -5.85 43.17
N HIS A 1018 -17.44 -5.23 44.09
CA HIS A 1018 -17.21 -3.83 44.46
C HIS A 1018 -15.83 -3.57 45.09
N ALA A 1019 -15.26 -4.57 45.78
CA ALA A 1019 -13.93 -4.48 46.36
C ALA A 1019 -12.79 -4.42 45.32
N ILE A 1020 -13.08 -4.68 44.04
CA ILE A 1020 -12.10 -4.65 42.96
C ILE A 1020 -11.90 -3.22 42.48
N GLN A 1021 -10.64 -2.76 42.55
CA GLN A 1021 -10.26 -1.43 42.10
C GLN A 1021 -10.67 -1.20 40.63
N GLY A 1022 -11.37 -0.11 40.34
CA GLY A 1022 -11.94 0.19 39.01
C GLY A 1022 -13.47 -0.02 38.92
N ILE A 1023 -14.10 -0.57 39.97
CA ILE A 1023 -15.55 -0.81 40.02
C ILE A 1023 -16.24 0.15 41.01
N GLY A 1024 -16.66 1.30 40.50
CA GLY A 1024 -17.46 2.28 41.26
C GLY A 1024 -18.94 1.88 41.38
N PRO A 1025 -19.70 2.51 42.30
CA PRO A 1025 -21.09 2.17 42.58
C PRO A 1025 -22.00 2.24 41.34
N ALA A 1026 -21.79 3.21 40.44
CA ALA A 1026 -22.55 3.32 39.20
C ALA A 1026 -22.32 2.15 38.22
N LYS A 1027 -21.08 1.62 38.15
CA LYS A 1027 -20.77 0.47 37.29
C LYS A 1027 -21.26 -0.84 37.91
N LEU A 1028 -21.24 -0.93 39.24
CA LEU A 1028 -21.78 -2.07 39.96
C LEU A 1028 -23.29 -2.17 39.78
N GLU A 1029 -24.02 -1.05 39.91
CA GLU A 1029 -25.47 -1.00 39.70
C GLU A 1029 -25.86 -1.27 38.25
N GLN A 1030 -25.08 -0.77 37.28
CA GLN A 1030 -25.44 -0.88 35.87
C GLN A 1030 -25.00 -2.21 35.22
N TYR A 1031 -23.91 -2.82 35.68
CA TYR A 1031 -23.27 -3.96 35.01
C TYR A 1031 -22.93 -5.13 35.93
N GLY A 1032 -23.11 -4.99 37.24
CA GLY A 1032 -22.66 -5.98 38.24
C GLY A 1032 -23.26 -7.37 38.03
N ASP A 1033 -24.57 -7.46 37.81
CA ASP A 1033 -25.25 -8.74 37.62
C ASP A 1033 -24.76 -9.47 36.36
N ALA A 1034 -24.58 -8.75 35.25
CA ALA A 1034 -24.08 -9.34 34.00
C ALA A 1034 -22.61 -9.80 34.11
N VAL A 1035 -21.80 -9.11 34.92
CA VAL A 1035 -20.42 -9.48 35.21
C VAL A 1035 -20.36 -10.73 36.08
N LEU A 1036 -21.17 -10.82 37.14
CA LEU A 1036 -21.22 -12.01 37.99
C LEU A 1036 -21.73 -13.24 37.24
N LEU A 1037 -22.73 -13.08 36.37
CA LEU A 1037 -23.21 -14.17 35.52
C LEU A 1037 -22.11 -14.71 34.59
N ALA A 1038 -21.29 -13.82 34.02
CA ALA A 1038 -20.16 -14.22 33.18
C ALA A 1038 -19.05 -14.94 33.97
N ILE A 1039 -18.87 -14.61 35.26
CA ILE A 1039 -17.96 -15.33 36.16
C ILE A 1039 -18.53 -16.71 36.53
N GLU A 1040 -19.83 -16.80 36.80
CA GLU A 1040 -20.51 -18.06 37.11
C GLU A 1040 -20.48 -19.03 35.91
N ASP A 1041 -20.78 -18.54 34.71
CA ASP A 1041 -20.69 -19.32 33.47
C ASP A 1041 -19.27 -19.85 33.21
N ALA A 1042 -18.25 -19.05 33.55
CA ALA A 1042 -16.85 -19.47 33.43
C ALA A 1042 -16.46 -20.58 34.43
N ALA A 1043 -17.14 -20.64 35.57
CA ALA A 1043 -16.88 -21.60 36.64
C ALA A 1043 -17.57 -22.96 36.42
N VAL A 1044 -18.64 -23.02 35.63
CA VAL A 1044 -19.50 -24.22 35.49
C VAL A 1044 -19.14 -25.12 34.30
N GLN A 1045 -18.37 -24.64 33.30
CA GLN A 1045 -17.98 -25.46 32.15
C GLN A 1045 -16.79 -26.39 32.47
N PRO A 1046 -16.91 -27.73 32.31
CA PRO A 1046 -15.79 -28.66 32.48
C PRO A 1046 -14.79 -28.54 31.31
N ASP A 1047 -13.50 -28.69 31.65
CA ASP A 1047 -12.31 -28.48 30.79
C ASP A 1047 -12.29 -29.33 29.51
#